data_AF-A0A936MQM6-F1
#
_entry.id   AF-A0A936MQM6-F1
#
_cell.length_a   1.000
_cell.length_b   1.000
_cell.length_c   1.000
_cell.angle_alpha   90.00
_cell.angle_beta   90.00
_cell.angle_gamma   90.00
#
_symmetry.space_group_name_H-M   'P 1'
#
loop_
_entity.id
_entity.type
_entity.pdbx_description
1 polymer ?
#
loop_
_entity_poly.entity_id
_entity_poly.type
_entity_poly.pdbx_seq_one_letter_code
_entity_poly.pdbx_strand_id
1 'polypeptide(L)'
;MKLSRTRSFGLGASFVAVVLAACAPDSTINRPTTTGTGGASGSGSSSGMGGDGGILFFDSGNACADPTDKDKDLIADSLEKGPDHDTNGDGSPDALDDDADGDGVLDKDEAANPFLPPDTPGQARDDSCDPLADTDGDGDPDVRDLDSDNDGVPDKQESAYDPDGTKGCRVSIDCDKDGVIDVIEVAANSDPTSEMSVPADAGLYFVLPYQEGEQTKDFTFSTGIAKADIYFMIDTTASMQPAIDNLKASIDTEIIPTILNGDPAANPPIPAIDDAWIGVGEFRDVPWLPYGENGDQLYRYQFNINAQTVKGDMAPPVFDGQKYSAPAATKTILGALTAGGGGDAPEATTQALWLAAKNDTFALTIGGIWNPGTPYSCALPGGIGIPCFRPGGLPIFVMITDAAFHNGSNSNYNYDPTKVGGTVKSYLDTVNALKSIHAKVVGVPVSGNNPNAARLDLTDLAIKTDSTWYDPQFGGKINPLVPTADVGAGNVSKEVVRLLGRLAGAGLQDVTTSRTNYSCAGDVDCTGDGMPDAAYENPVVDVGPFDASTLITKIATVESAGMPLPYSSRSESTFFGLRGNAPVTFRVHAENTTVKPPSLLVMRALIRVETPAGQVLGGKNGIKLVYFVIPQYIPKAN
;
A
#
# COMPACT_ATOMS: atom_id res chain seq x y z
N MET A 1 -69.82 11.65 26.64
CA MET A 1 -69.47 12.86 27.41
C MET A 1 -68.17 13.41 26.83
N LYS A 2 -68.19 14.69 26.39
CA LYS A 2 -67.12 15.71 26.27
C LYS A 2 -65.63 15.28 26.35
N LEU A 3 -64.66 15.91 25.71
CA LEU A 3 -64.50 16.84 24.58
C LEU A 3 -62.95 17.00 24.43
N SER A 4 -62.51 17.34 23.22
CA SER A 4 -61.14 17.64 22.74
C SER A 4 -60.12 18.28 23.70
N ARG A 5 -58.82 18.09 23.37
CA ARG A 5 -57.96 19.22 22.97
C ARG A 5 -56.81 18.82 22.06
N THR A 6 -56.81 19.45 20.90
CA THR A 6 -55.75 19.62 19.91
C THR A 6 -54.58 20.43 20.47
N ARG A 7 -53.35 20.16 19.99
CA ARG A 7 -52.42 21.22 19.58
C ARG A 7 -51.60 20.79 18.36
N SER A 8 -51.60 21.71 17.42
CA SER A 8 -50.98 21.77 16.11
C SER A 8 -49.63 22.49 16.22
N PHE A 9 -48.73 22.17 15.28
CA PHE A 9 -47.71 22.99 14.62
C PHE A 9 -47.07 24.16 15.39
N GLY A 10 -45.74 24.10 15.48
CA GLY A 10 -44.86 25.27 15.58
C GLY A 10 -43.74 25.15 14.55
N LEU A 11 -43.88 25.84 13.41
CA LEU A 11 -42.75 26.31 12.62
C LEU A 11 -41.92 27.25 13.51
N GLY A 12 -40.60 27.05 13.55
CA GLY A 12 -39.64 28.00 14.10
C GLY A 12 -38.55 28.21 13.07
N ALA A 13 -38.66 29.31 12.33
CA ALA A 13 -37.72 29.75 11.32
C ALA A 13 -36.32 30.00 11.90
N SER A 14 -35.30 29.58 11.17
CA SER A 14 -33.91 29.98 11.37
C SER A 14 -33.76 31.49 11.24
N PHE A 15 -33.28 32.13 12.31
CA PHE A 15 -32.71 33.47 12.24
C PHE A 15 -31.28 33.36 11.71
N VAL A 16 -31.06 33.91 10.52
CA VAL A 16 -29.75 34.26 9.98
C VAL A 16 -29.55 35.74 10.22
N ALA A 17 -28.52 36.12 10.98
CA ALA A 17 -27.71 37.29 10.70
C ALA A 17 -26.44 37.36 11.58
N VAL A 18 -25.34 37.71 10.90
CA VAL A 18 -24.20 38.55 11.33
C VAL A 18 -22.81 37.89 11.40
N VAL A 19 -22.11 37.97 10.25
CA VAL A 19 -20.81 38.63 9.96
C VAL A 19 -19.52 38.25 10.73
N LEU A 20 -18.55 37.80 9.91
CA LEU A 20 -17.06 37.92 9.91
C LEU A 20 -16.30 38.38 11.17
N ALA A 21 -15.21 37.66 11.50
CA ALA A 21 -13.82 38.07 11.23
C ALA A 21 -12.80 37.05 11.77
N ALA A 22 -11.66 36.96 11.08
CA ALA A 22 -10.48 36.15 11.38
C ALA A 22 -9.69 36.67 12.61
N CYS A 23 -8.88 35.79 13.24
CA CYS A 23 -7.54 36.15 13.72
C CYS A 23 -6.71 34.93 14.17
N ALA A 24 -5.40 35.06 13.95
CA ALA A 24 -4.30 34.20 14.38
C ALA A 24 -4.04 34.26 15.91
N PRO A 25 -3.19 33.38 16.47
CA PRO A 25 -2.72 33.51 17.84
C PRO A 25 -1.42 34.33 17.96
N ASP A 26 -1.51 35.37 18.77
CA ASP A 26 -0.42 36.19 19.33
C ASP A 26 -0.03 35.61 20.71
N SER A 27 1.27 35.63 21.05
CA SER A 27 1.75 35.32 22.40
C SER A 27 2.75 36.38 22.88
N THR A 28 2.32 37.03 23.96
CA THR A 28 2.83 38.24 24.60
C THR A 28 4.03 37.98 25.53
N ILE A 29 4.98 38.93 25.63
CA ILE A 29 5.60 39.31 26.92
C ILE A 29 5.81 40.85 27.02
N ASN A 30 5.39 41.36 28.18
CA ASN A 30 5.23 42.77 28.60
C ASN A 30 6.51 43.56 28.88
N ARG A 31 6.43 44.87 28.62
CA ARG A 31 7.33 45.93 29.12
C ARG A 31 6.61 46.74 30.21
N PRO A 32 7.26 47.10 31.34
CA PRO A 32 6.64 47.92 32.36
C PRO A 32 6.78 49.43 32.07
N THR A 33 5.75 50.17 32.44
CA THR A 33 5.66 51.62 32.44
C THR A 33 6.14 52.21 33.77
N THR A 34 6.88 53.31 33.71
CA THR A 34 6.97 54.29 34.82
C THR A 34 6.88 55.69 34.24
N THR A 35 5.83 56.42 34.62
CA THR A 35 5.71 57.88 34.47
C THR A 35 5.86 58.52 35.85
N GLY A 36 6.64 59.60 35.91
CA GLY A 36 6.79 60.47 37.07
C GLY A 36 7.25 61.85 36.62
N THR A 37 6.34 62.81 36.69
CA THR A 37 6.39 64.20 36.22
C THR A 37 7.29 65.14 37.03
N GLY A 38 7.87 66.16 36.37
CA GLY A 38 8.19 67.45 37.02
C GLY A 38 9.19 68.36 36.31
N GLY A 39 8.68 69.45 35.70
CA GLY A 39 9.27 70.79 35.90
C GLY A 39 10.22 71.41 34.86
N ALA A 40 9.62 72.20 33.96
CA ALA A 40 9.97 73.58 33.59
C ALA A 40 11.28 73.96 32.84
N SER A 41 11.01 74.73 31.77
CA SER A 41 11.70 75.93 31.27
C SER A 41 12.65 75.79 30.08
N GLY A 42 12.38 76.60 29.04
CA GLY A 42 13.36 76.99 28.02
C GLY A 42 12.88 76.91 26.58
N SER A 43 12.11 77.92 26.14
CA SER A 43 12.05 78.50 24.78
C SER A 43 12.70 77.73 23.61
N GLY A 44 12.04 77.41 22.50
CA GLY A 44 10.86 78.00 21.89
C GLY A 44 11.16 78.21 20.40
N SER A 45 10.19 77.85 19.54
CA SER A 45 10.00 78.31 18.15
C SER A 45 11.10 77.93 17.14
N SER A 46 10.87 77.41 15.94
CA SER A 46 9.67 77.28 15.12
C SER A 46 10.07 76.50 13.86
N SER A 47 9.20 75.54 13.50
CA SER A 47 8.74 75.22 12.15
C SER A 47 9.60 75.61 10.94
N GLY A 48 9.91 74.59 10.14
CA GLY A 48 9.23 74.48 8.85
C GLY A 48 10.12 74.41 7.62
N MET A 49 9.80 73.40 6.79
CA MET A 49 10.22 73.15 5.40
C MET A 49 11.63 72.53 5.30
N GLY A 50 11.83 71.28 4.86
CA GLY A 50 11.15 70.55 3.81
C GLY A 50 12.01 70.63 2.55
N GLY A 51 12.59 69.49 2.12
CA GLY A 51 13.31 69.36 0.85
C GLY A 51 14.58 68.52 0.96
N ASP A 52 14.46 67.30 0.46
CA ASP A 52 15.42 66.49 -0.31
C ASP A 52 16.92 66.53 0.01
N GLY A 53 17.47 65.32 0.11
CA GLY A 53 18.82 65.04 -0.37
C GLY A 53 19.81 64.57 0.69
N GLY A 54 19.99 63.26 0.74
CA GLY A 54 21.34 62.71 0.72
C GLY A 54 22.03 62.40 2.04
N ILE A 55 22.50 61.15 2.04
CA ILE A 55 23.79 60.63 2.50
C ILE A 55 23.92 60.26 3.99
N LEU A 56 24.59 59.10 4.15
CA LEU A 56 25.43 58.62 5.25
C LEU A 56 24.81 57.56 6.15
N PHE A 57 24.51 56.39 5.59
CA PHE A 57 24.99 55.18 6.27
C PHE A 57 26.41 54.96 5.78
N PHE A 58 27.34 55.06 6.71
CA PHE A 58 28.68 54.52 6.52
C PHE A 58 28.51 53.01 6.41
N ASP A 59 28.75 52.49 5.21
CA ASP A 59 29.48 51.24 5.10
C ASP A 59 30.68 51.36 6.06
N SER A 60 30.72 50.48 7.04
CA SER A 60 31.88 50.35 7.90
C SER A 60 32.96 49.60 7.14
N GLY A 61 33.51 50.25 6.11
CA GLY A 61 34.65 49.79 5.33
C GLY A 61 35.82 49.45 6.25
N ASN A 62 35.94 48.16 6.55
CA ASN A 62 37.12 47.40 6.95
C ASN A 62 36.66 45.97 7.34
N ALA A 63 36.08 45.22 6.41
CA ALA A 63 35.76 43.81 6.66
C ALA A 63 37.00 42.90 6.52
N CYS A 64 38.01 43.30 5.73
CA CYS A 64 39.25 42.55 5.57
C CYS A 64 40.52 43.40 5.76
N ALA A 65 41.61 42.77 6.20
CA ALA A 65 42.86 43.48 6.55
C ALA A 65 43.66 43.95 5.31
N ASP A 66 43.37 43.37 4.15
CA ASP A 66 44.01 43.64 2.87
C ASP A 66 42.97 43.56 1.75
N PRO A 67 42.54 44.69 1.15
CA PRO A 67 41.56 44.72 0.07
C PRO A 67 42.20 44.46 -1.31
N THR A 68 43.45 43.97 -1.35
CA THR A 68 44.09 43.55 -2.60
C THR A 68 43.22 42.48 -3.26
N ASP A 69 42.95 42.71 -4.54
CA ASP A 69 42.12 41.90 -5.43
C ASP A 69 42.88 41.90 -6.77
N LYS A 70 43.36 40.73 -7.19
CA LYS A 70 44.44 40.61 -8.16
C LYS A 70 43.96 40.26 -9.56
N ASP A 71 42.97 39.40 -9.66
CA ASP A 71 42.19 39.03 -10.85
C ASP A 71 41.04 40.01 -11.13
N LYS A 72 40.59 40.77 -10.12
CA LYS A 72 39.59 41.86 -10.22
C LYS A 72 38.17 41.38 -10.38
N ASP A 73 37.85 40.32 -9.66
CA ASP A 73 36.52 39.72 -9.60
C ASP A 73 35.64 40.31 -8.48
N LEU A 74 36.18 41.27 -7.71
CA LEU A 74 35.60 41.87 -6.49
C LEU A 74 35.65 40.96 -5.26
N ILE A 75 36.61 40.05 -5.19
CA ILE A 75 36.97 39.28 -4.01
C ILE A 75 38.42 39.63 -3.64
N ALA A 76 38.68 39.88 -2.36
CA ALA A 76 40.04 40.17 -1.92
C ALA A 76 40.83 38.86 -1.76
N ASP A 77 42.13 38.88 -2.14
CA ASP A 77 43.10 37.77 -2.00
C ASP A 77 43.08 37.14 -0.58
N SER A 78 42.66 37.91 0.44
CA SER A 78 42.56 37.47 1.84
C SER A 78 41.32 36.63 2.18
N LEU A 79 40.25 36.70 1.39
CA LEU A 79 39.02 35.89 1.49
C LEU A 79 39.15 34.56 0.73
N GLU A 80 40.06 34.50 -0.24
CA GLU A 80 40.36 33.34 -1.09
C GLU A 80 41.43 32.41 -0.47
N LYS A 81 41.59 32.47 0.86
CA LYS A 81 42.54 31.62 1.63
C LYS A 81 44.03 31.78 1.20
N GLY A 82 44.41 32.85 0.48
CA GLY A 82 45.79 33.30 0.26
C GLY A 82 46.50 32.73 -0.99
N PRO A 83 47.76 33.11 -1.26
CA PRO A 83 48.36 33.04 -2.60
C PRO A 83 48.75 31.64 -3.11
N ASP A 84 48.64 30.59 -2.28
CA ASP A 84 49.04 29.22 -2.61
C ASP A 84 47.88 28.21 -2.41
N HIS A 85 46.67 28.64 -2.01
CA HIS A 85 45.50 27.77 -1.93
C HIS A 85 44.95 27.56 -3.35
N ASP A 86 44.58 26.33 -3.67
CA ASP A 86 44.14 25.88 -4.99
C ASP A 86 43.06 24.81 -4.70
N THR A 87 41.80 25.22 -4.74
CA THR A 87 40.64 24.43 -4.30
C THR A 87 40.35 23.30 -5.28
N ASN A 88 40.38 23.57 -6.59
CA ASN A 88 40.11 22.60 -7.66
C ASN A 88 41.34 21.78 -8.10
N GLY A 89 42.55 22.20 -7.74
CA GLY A 89 43.82 21.52 -8.01
C GLY A 89 44.30 21.66 -9.47
N ASP A 90 43.85 22.68 -10.20
CA ASP A 90 44.19 22.90 -11.60
C ASP A 90 45.57 23.56 -11.82
N GLY A 91 46.17 24.07 -10.73
CA GLY A 91 47.47 24.74 -10.69
C GLY A 91 47.40 26.26 -10.68
N SER A 92 46.21 26.85 -10.69
CA SER A 92 45.93 28.27 -10.47
C SER A 92 45.53 28.46 -9.00
N PRO A 93 46.23 29.31 -8.21
CA PRO A 93 45.76 29.61 -6.87
C PRO A 93 44.43 30.35 -6.90
N ASP A 94 43.53 30.10 -5.94
CA ASP A 94 42.18 30.70 -5.87
C ASP A 94 42.20 32.22 -6.11
N ALA A 95 43.12 32.96 -5.46
CA ALA A 95 43.30 34.42 -5.63
C ALA A 95 43.83 34.90 -7.01
N LEU A 96 43.81 34.03 -8.00
CA LEU A 96 44.16 34.26 -9.40
C LEU A 96 43.28 33.43 -10.35
N ASP A 97 42.30 32.70 -9.82
CA ASP A 97 41.40 31.82 -10.54
C ASP A 97 40.00 32.45 -10.55
N ASP A 98 39.33 32.48 -11.71
CA ASP A 98 37.99 33.10 -11.83
C ASP A 98 36.86 32.09 -11.49
N ASP A 99 37.21 30.82 -11.18
CA ASP A 99 36.35 29.64 -10.95
C ASP A 99 37.05 28.68 -9.98
N ALA A 100 37.17 29.08 -8.71
CA ALA A 100 38.08 28.46 -7.74
C ALA A 100 37.76 26.98 -7.43
N ASP A 101 36.50 26.56 -7.52
CA ASP A 101 36.10 25.16 -7.37
C ASP A 101 36.04 24.38 -8.71
N GLY A 102 36.16 25.07 -9.84
CA GLY A 102 36.27 24.49 -11.18
C GLY A 102 34.97 23.87 -11.68
N ASP A 103 33.83 24.30 -11.13
CA ASP A 103 32.51 23.79 -11.46
C ASP A 103 31.99 24.42 -12.77
N GLY A 104 32.49 25.60 -13.15
CA GLY A 104 32.15 26.33 -14.37
C GLY A 104 31.17 27.49 -14.19
N VAL A 105 30.74 27.79 -12.97
CA VAL A 105 30.21 29.07 -12.52
C VAL A 105 31.40 29.92 -12.05
N LEU A 106 31.30 31.25 -12.14
CA LEU A 106 32.43 32.14 -11.83
C LEU A 106 32.31 32.67 -10.40
N ASP A 107 33.42 32.83 -9.69
CA ASP A 107 33.47 33.32 -8.31
C ASP A 107 32.66 34.60 -8.11
N LYS A 108 32.76 35.56 -9.04
CA LYS A 108 31.99 36.83 -9.00
C LYS A 108 30.46 36.64 -8.99
N ASP A 109 29.96 35.53 -9.54
CA ASP A 109 28.55 35.17 -9.64
C ASP A 109 28.09 34.33 -8.42
N GLU A 110 29.04 33.81 -7.64
CA GLU A 110 28.81 32.96 -6.47
C GLU A 110 29.06 33.64 -5.14
N ALA A 111 29.93 34.65 -5.13
CA ALA A 111 30.38 35.37 -3.94
C ALA A 111 29.26 36.06 -3.15
N ALA A 112 28.06 36.18 -3.72
CA ALA A 112 26.89 36.75 -3.07
C ALA A 112 25.62 35.91 -3.29
N ASN A 113 24.79 35.82 -2.25
CA ASN A 113 23.46 35.23 -2.31
C ASN A 113 22.39 36.34 -2.14
N PRO A 114 21.79 36.83 -3.24
CA PRO A 114 20.80 37.92 -3.18
C PRO A 114 19.47 37.52 -2.52
N PHE A 115 19.24 36.22 -2.26
CA PHE A 115 18.04 35.69 -1.61
C PHE A 115 18.14 35.71 -0.08
N LEU A 116 19.32 36.02 0.47
CA LEU A 116 19.46 36.29 1.90
C LEU A 116 18.67 37.55 2.32
N PRO A 117 18.24 37.65 3.59
CA PRO A 117 17.58 38.85 4.08
C PRO A 117 18.44 40.11 3.90
N PRO A 118 17.83 41.29 3.66
CA PRO A 118 18.56 42.55 3.58
C PRO A 118 19.50 42.76 4.77
N ASP A 119 20.70 43.26 4.49
CA ASP A 119 21.76 43.56 5.46
C ASP A 119 22.38 42.31 6.14
N THR A 120 22.26 41.13 5.52
CA THR A 120 22.94 39.90 5.96
C THR A 120 24.34 39.81 5.31
N PRO A 121 25.40 39.42 6.06
CA PRO A 121 26.70 39.10 5.46
C PRO A 121 26.55 38.10 4.30
N GLY A 122 27.23 38.34 3.17
CA GLY A 122 27.12 37.50 1.97
C GLY A 122 25.90 37.79 1.08
N GLN A 123 25.00 38.70 1.46
CA GLN A 123 23.80 39.00 0.65
C GLN A 123 24.13 39.73 -0.66
N ALA A 124 25.05 40.68 -0.59
CA ALA A 124 25.46 41.51 -1.70
C ALA A 124 26.91 41.94 -1.50
N ARG A 125 27.57 42.31 -2.59
CA ARG A 125 28.93 42.85 -2.58
C ARG A 125 28.96 44.23 -3.21
N ASP A 126 29.53 45.20 -2.51
CA ASP A 126 29.88 46.52 -3.02
C ASP A 126 31.39 46.80 -2.97
N ASP A 127 32.15 46.07 -2.15
CA ASP A 127 33.61 46.09 -2.07
C ASP A 127 34.25 44.69 -2.02
N SER A 128 35.58 44.62 -2.25
CA SER A 128 36.32 43.35 -2.28
C SER A 128 36.47 42.69 -0.90
N CYS A 129 36.27 43.43 0.18
CA CYS A 129 36.35 42.93 1.54
C CYS A 129 35.02 42.38 2.07
N ASP A 130 33.92 42.51 1.33
CA ASP A 130 32.62 42.02 1.79
C ASP A 130 32.64 40.52 2.11
N PRO A 131 31.88 40.07 3.13
CA PRO A 131 31.77 38.65 3.43
C PRO A 131 31.26 37.86 2.23
N LEU A 132 31.83 36.67 2.01
CA LEU A 132 31.33 35.74 1.00
C LEU A 132 30.03 35.08 1.48
N ALA A 133 29.18 34.70 0.54
CA ALA A 133 28.05 33.82 0.80
C ALA A 133 28.54 32.42 1.20
N ASP A 134 27.76 31.78 2.07
CA ASP A 134 27.91 30.41 2.57
C ASP A 134 26.46 29.94 2.78
N THR A 135 25.88 29.47 1.69
CA THR A 135 24.43 29.31 1.53
C THR A 135 23.91 28.12 2.34
N ASP A 136 24.63 27.00 2.36
CA ASP A 136 24.30 25.82 3.14
C ASP A 136 24.82 25.88 4.59
N GLY A 137 25.76 26.78 4.89
CA GLY A 137 26.33 26.97 6.22
C GLY A 137 27.35 25.90 6.62
N ASP A 138 27.95 25.17 5.67
CA ASP A 138 28.99 24.19 5.94
C ASP A 138 30.34 24.84 6.31
N GLY A 139 30.47 26.15 6.11
CA GLY A 139 31.65 26.94 6.47
C GLY A 139 32.71 27.05 5.37
N ASP A 140 32.52 26.41 4.22
CA ASP A 140 33.19 26.74 2.98
C ASP A 140 32.28 27.67 2.15
N PRO A 141 32.74 28.86 1.74
CA PRO A 141 31.92 29.77 0.95
C PRO A 141 31.54 29.23 -0.43
N ASP A 142 30.39 29.69 -0.95
CA ASP A 142 29.79 29.29 -2.24
C ASP A 142 30.81 29.26 -3.40
N VAL A 143 31.72 30.25 -3.50
CA VAL A 143 32.79 30.31 -4.53
C VAL A 143 33.79 29.14 -4.49
N ARG A 144 33.69 28.28 -3.46
CA ARG A 144 34.54 27.10 -3.24
C ARG A 144 33.71 25.85 -3.02
N ASP A 145 32.42 25.91 -3.32
CA ASP A 145 31.49 24.80 -3.14
C ASP A 145 30.78 24.44 -4.45
N LEU A 146 30.89 23.17 -4.83
CA LEU A 146 30.37 22.62 -6.08
C LEU A 146 28.83 22.51 -6.10
N ASP A 147 28.19 22.73 -4.95
CA ASP A 147 26.76 22.57 -4.66
C ASP A 147 26.42 23.50 -3.48
N SER A 148 26.25 24.79 -3.77
CA SER A 148 26.20 25.88 -2.78
C SER A 148 25.04 25.77 -1.78
N ASP A 149 23.94 25.11 -2.15
CA ASP A 149 22.80 24.88 -1.25
C ASP A 149 22.68 23.44 -0.73
N ASN A 150 23.56 22.56 -1.22
CA ASN A 150 23.75 21.18 -0.80
C ASN A 150 22.51 20.30 -0.99
N ASP A 151 21.72 20.58 -2.03
CA ASP A 151 20.53 19.80 -2.35
C ASP A 151 20.86 18.51 -3.16
N GLY A 152 22.08 18.43 -3.70
CA GLY A 152 22.57 17.31 -4.50
C GLY A 152 22.56 17.55 -6.02
N VAL A 153 22.17 18.75 -6.49
CA VAL A 153 22.31 19.24 -7.85
C VAL A 153 23.46 20.25 -7.92
N PRO A 154 24.46 20.08 -8.80
CA PRO A 154 25.62 20.98 -8.82
C PRO A 154 25.31 22.35 -9.41
N ASP A 155 25.96 23.40 -8.90
CA ASP A 155 25.79 24.81 -9.28
C ASP A 155 25.82 25.04 -10.81
N LYS A 156 26.76 24.39 -11.50
CA LYS A 156 26.84 24.35 -12.98
C LYS A 156 25.56 23.89 -13.66
N GLN A 157 24.93 22.84 -13.14
CA GLN A 157 23.71 22.28 -13.70
C GLN A 157 22.54 23.23 -13.47
N GLU A 158 22.46 23.83 -12.30
CA GLU A 158 21.41 24.77 -11.92
C GLU A 158 21.46 26.06 -12.73
N SER A 159 22.67 26.59 -12.90
CA SER A 159 22.95 27.73 -13.78
C SER A 159 22.53 27.48 -15.24
N ALA A 160 22.51 26.23 -15.69
CA ALA A 160 22.09 25.89 -17.04
C ALA A 160 20.56 25.97 -17.25
N TYR A 161 19.75 25.76 -16.20
CA TYR A 161 18.29 25.89 -16.28
C TYR A 161 17.74 27.21 -15.73
N ASP A 162 18.50 27.95 -14.91
CA ASP A 162 18.21 29.33 -14.50
C ASP A 162 19.30 30.34 -14.95
N PRO A 163 19.48 30.54 -16.27
CA PRO A 163 20.60 31.32 -16.81
C PRO A 163 20.54 32.83 -16.52
N ASP A 164 19.43 33.33 -15.99
CA ASP A 164 19.30 34.72 -15.54
C ASP A 164 19.32 34.88 -14.02
N GLY A 165 19.45 33.77 -13.28
CA GLY A 165 19.52 33.73 -11.82
C GLY A 165 18.27 34.29 -11.13
N THR A 166 17.14 34.38 -11.84
CA THR A 166 15.95 35.07 -11.31
C THR A 166 15.24 34.26 -10.23
N LYS A 167 15.42 32.94 -10.24
CA LYS A 167 14.86 32.04 -9.24
C LYS A 167 15.89 31.67 -8.18
N GLY A 168 17.17 31.78 -8.52
CA GLY A 168 18.27 31.55 -7.60
C GLY A 168 18.46 30.08 -7.32
N CYS A 169 18.30 29.22 -8.34
CA CYS A 169 18.33 27.77 -8.15
C CYS A 169 19.59 27.33 -7.40
N ARG A 170 20.76 27.82 -7.85
CA ARG A 170 22.09 27.63 -7.23
C ARG A 170 22.15 27.78 -5.70
N VAL A 171 21.25 28.58 -5.13
CA VAL A 171 21.27 28.94 -3.71
C VAL A 171 19.93 28.63 -3.02
N SER A 172 19.13 27.75 -3.60
CA SER A 172 17.77 27.43 -3.17
C SER A 172 17.38 26.00 -3.53
N ILE A 173 17.43 25.12 -2.51
CA ILE A 173 17.07 23.69 -2.52
C ILE A 173 15.77 23.34 -3.31
N ASP A 174 14.82 24.28 -3.35
CA ASP A 174 13.59 24.20 -4.15
C ASP A 174 13.49 25.50 -4.94
N CYS A 175 13.92 25.46 -6.19
CA CYS A 175 14.15 26.65 -6.99
C CYS A 175 12.85 27.39 -7.32
N ASP A 176 11.78 26.65 -7.62
CA ASP A 176 10.48 27.23 -7.97
C ASP A 176 9.49 27.36 -6.80
N LYS A 177 9.81 26.75 -5.65
CA LYS A 177 9.10 26.85 -4.36
C LYS A 177 7.76 26.13 -4.36
N ASP A 178 7.64 25.05 -5.11
CA ASP A 178 6.43 24.22 -5.14
C ASP A 178 6.38 23.14 -4.04
N GLY A 179 7.49 22.93 -3.32
CA GLY A 179 7.65 22.00 -2.23
C GLY A 179 8.32 20.68 -2.61
N VAL A 180 8.78 20.52 -3.85
CA VAL A 180 9.68 19.44 -4.29
C VAL A 180 11.07 20.02 -4.50
N ILE A 181 12.10 19.36 -3.97
CA ILE A 181 13.48 19.82 -4.11
C ILE A 181 14.06 19.43 -5.47
N ASP A 182 14.99 20.24 -5.98
CA ASP A 182 15.49 20.16 -7.36
C ASP A 182 16.08 18.77 -7.67
N VAL A 183 16.84 18.17 -6.73
CA VAL A 183 17.41 16.82 -6.93
C VAL A 183 16.35 15.74 -7.20
N ILE A 184 15.16 15.86 -6.59
CA ILE A 184 14.04 14.93 -6.82
C ILE A 184 13.44 15.16 -8.21
N GLU A 185 13.34 16.41 -8.62
CA GLU A 185 12.81 16.79 -9.93
C GLU A 185 13.72 16.33 -11.07
N VAL A 186 15.03 16.58 -10.94
CA VAL A 186 16.05 16.07 -11.84
C VAL A 186 15.99 14.54 -11.90
N ALA A 187 15.88 13.85 -10.76
CA ALA A 187 15.74 12.40 -10.70
C ALA A 187 14.47 11.86 -11.37
N ALA A 188 13.38 12.63 -11.32
CA ALA A 188 12.09 12.32 -11.92
C ALA A 188 11.94 12.81 -13.37
N ASN A 189 12.93 13.54 -13.89
CA ASN A 189 12.91 14.21 -15.19
C ASN A 189 11.76 15.23 -15.30
N SER A 190 11.54 15.99 -14.23
CA SER A 190 10.70 17.18 -14.20
C SER A 190 11.55 18.46 -14.29
N ASP A 191 10.92 19.62 -14.47
CA ASP A 191 11.58 20.92 -14.66
C ASP A 191 11.67 21.66 -13.31
N PRO A 192 12.88 21.78 -12.71
CA PRO A 192 13.08 22.41 -11.39
C PRO A 192 12.68 23.88 -11.29
N THR A 193 12.36 24.49 -12.44
CA THR A 193 12.10 25.92 -12.53
C THR A 193 10.61 26.22 -12.74
N SER A 194 9.75 25.21 -12.70
CA SER A 194 8.34 25.34 -13.07
C SER A 194 7.42 24.67 -12.05
N GLU A 195 6.74 25.48 -11.23
CA GLU A 195 5.84 25.00 -10.15
C GLU A 195 4.71 24.03 -10.60
N MET A 196 4.46 23.94 -11.91
CA MET A 196 3.47 23.01 -12.49
C MET A 196 4.07 21.66 -12.90
N SER A 197 5.39 21.52 -12.82
CA SER A 197 6.17 20.39 -13.31
C SER A 197 6.63 19.53 -12.14
N VAL A 198 5.71 19.03 -11.32
CA VAL A 198 6.07 18.12 -10.23
C VAL A 198 6.01 16.64 -10.61
N PRO A 199 6.83 15.79 -9.99
CA PRO A 199 6.64 14.34 -10.01
C PRO A 199 5.26 13.97 -9.43
N ALA A 200 4.58 12.99 -10.03
CA ALA A 200 3.22 12.63 -9.64
C ALA A 200 3.06 12.19 -8.17
N ASP A 201 4.13 11.69 -7.54
CA ASP A 201 4.17 11.35 -6.12
C ASP A 201 5.61 11.54 -5.58
N ALA A 202 6.02 12.80 -5.40
CA ALA A 202 7.32 13.19 -4.84
C ALA A 202 7.56 12.58 -3.44
N GLY A 203 6.50 12.21 -2.73
CA GLY A 203 6.56 11.50 -1.44
C GLY A 203 7.28 10.14 -1.50
N LEU A 204 7.41 9.53 -2.69
CA LEU A 204 8.06 8.22 -2.88
C LEU A 204 9.59 8.27 -2.95
N TYR A 205 10.19 9.45 -3.08
CA TYR A 205 11.63 9.63 -3.29
C TYR A 205 12.37 9.81 -1.97
N PHE A 206 13.42 9.04 -1.71
CA PHE A 206 14.36 9.26 -0.61
C PHE A 206 15.63 9.85 -1.20
N VAL A 207 16.07 11.00 -0.69
CA VAL A 207 17.42 11.51 -0.96
C VAL A 207 18.34 10.87 0.08
N LEU A 208 19.31 10.09 -0.38
CA LEU A 208 20.23 9.31 0.47
C LEU A 208 21.71 9.54 0.08
N PRO A 209 22.27 10.72 0.40
CA PRO A 209 23.69 10.99 0.30
C PRO A 209 24.51 9.97 1.10
N TYR A 210 25.74 9.75 0.67
CA TYR A 210 26.60 8.75 1.27
C TYR A 210 27.02 9.15 2.69
N GLN A 211 26.69 8.31 3.68
CA GLN A 211 27.01 8.48 5.10
C GLN A 211 26.29 9.62 5.85
N GLU A 212 25.23 10.20 5.30
CA GLU A 212 24.47 11.29 5.95
C GLU A 212 23.53 10.80 7.09
N GLY A 213 23.31 9.49 7.19
CA GLY A 213 22.47 8.87 8.21
C GLY A 213 21.09 8.43 7.71
N GLU A 214 20.23 8.03 8.65
CA GLU A 214 18.94 7.41 8.34
C GLU A 214 17.85 8.45 8.04
N GLN A 215 17.21 8.29 6.89
CA GLN A 215 16.03 9.03 6.48
C GLN A 215 14.75 8.21 6.71
N THR A 216 13.63 8.87 7.02
CA THR A 216 12.36 8.19 7.27
C THR A 216 11.18 8.81 6.53
N LYS A 217 10.29 7.97 5.99
CA LYS A 217 9.02 8.39 5.38
C LYS A 217 7.88 7.47 5.76
N ASP A 218 6.69 8.03 5.92
CA ASP A 218 5.47 7.30 6.27
C ASP A 218 4.62 7.06 5.02
N PHE A 219 4.36 5.79 4.69
CA PHE A 219 3.51 5.40 3.57
C PHE A 219 2.22 4.77 4.06
N THR A 220 1.10 5.21 3.49
CA THR A 220 -0.22 4.63 3.74
C THR A 220 -0.61 3.66 2.62
N PHE A 221 -1.05 2.47 3.01
CA PHE A 221 -1.45 1.40 2.12
C PHE A 221 -2.92 1.04 2.31
N SER A 222 -3.57 0.62 1.23
CA SER A 222 -4.82 -0.14 1.34
C SER A 222 -4.50 -1.59 1.73
N THR A 223 -5.42 -2.23 2.45
CA THR A 223 -5.29 -3.62 2.88
C THR A 223 -6.44 -4.49 2.41
N GLY A 224 -7.21 -4.03 1.40
CA GLY A 224 -8.23 -4.85 0.77
C GLY A 224 -7.65 -6.16 0.23
N ILE A 225 -8.49 -7.18 0.03
CA ILE A 225 -8.05 -8.41 -0.61
C ILE A 225 -7.79 -8.08 -2.09
N ALA A 226 -6.52 -8.10 -2.49
CA ALA A 226 -6.10 -7.81 -3.86
C ALA A 226 -6.28 -9.04 -4.76
N LYS A 227 -5.79 -10.17 -4.27
CA LYS A 227 -5.70 -11.42 -5.00
C LYS A 227 -6.41 -12.53 -4.23
N ALA A 228 -7.46 -13.08 -4.81
CA ALA A 228 -8.25 -14.14 -4.19
C ALA A 228 -8.47 -15.30 -5.15
N ASP A 229 -8.66 -16.49 -4.58
CA ASP A 229 -8.99 -17.68 -5.34
C ASP A 229 -10.22 -18.35 -4.72
N ILE A 230 -11.34 -18.27 -5.42
CA ILE A 230 -12.65 -18.64 -4.90
C ILE A 230 -13.03 -20.01 -5.48
N TYR A 231 -12.99 -21.03 -4.63
CA TYR A 231 -13.37 -22.39 -4.96
C TYR A 231 -14.78 -22.70 -4.45
N PHE A 232 -15.70 -22.91 -5.39
CA PHE A 232 -17.05 -23.35 -5.07
C PHE A 232 -17.04 -24.86 -4.80
N MET A 233 -17.29 -25.23 -3.55
CA MET A 233 -17.40 -26.62 -3.12
C MET A 233 -18.87 -26.92 -2.83
N ILE A 234 -19.50 -27.62 -3.77
CA ILE A 234 -20.96 -27.74 -3.87
C ILE A 234 -21.40 -29.16 -3.50
N ASP A 235 -22.29 -29.25 -2.53
CA ASP A 235 -23.03 -30.47 -2.25
C ASP A 235 -24.02 -30.76 -3.39
N THR A 236 -23.95 -31.97 -3.95
CA THR A 236 -24.83 -32.41 -5.04
C THR A 236 -25.72 -33.58 -4.65
N THR A 237 -26.08 -33.67 -3.37
CA THR A 237 -27.08 -34.61 -2.88
C THR A 237 -28.51 -34.13 -3.16
N ALA A 238 -29.49 -35.02 -2.97
CA ALA A 238 -30.79 -34.95 -3.64
C ALA A 238 -31.57 -33.65 -3.37
N SER A 239 -31.42 -33.06 -2.18
CA SER A 239 -32.09 -31.83 -1.77
C SER A 239 -31.49 -30.55 -2.38
N MET A 240 -30.27 -30.63 -2.94
CA MET A 240 -29.52 -29.47 -3.40
C MET A 240 -29.88 -28.99 -4.81
N GLN A 241 -30.73 -29.71 -5.56
CA GLN A 241 -31.06 -29.35 -6.96
C GLN A 241 -31.51 -27.89 -7.12
N PRO A 242 -32.42 -27.33 -6.29
CA PRO A 242 -32.85 -25.94 -6.46
C PRO A 242 -31.73 -24.93 -6.19
N ALA A 243 -30.78 -25.25 -5.29
CA ALA A 243 -29.62 -24.39 -5.02
C ALA A 243 -28.61 -24.45 -6.17
N ILE A 244 -28.38 -25.64 -6.74
CA ILE A 244 -27.55 -25.82 -7.94
C ILE A 244 -28.12 -25.02 -9.11
N ASP A 245 -29.44 -25.06 -9.33
CA ASP A 245 -30.10 -24.31 -10.40
C ASP A 245 -30.01 -22.79 -10.18
N ASN A 246 -30.09 -22.33 -8.93
CA ASN A 246 -29.83 -20.93 -8.60
C ASN A 246 -28.40 -20.50 -8.97
N LEU A 247 -27.39 -21.28 -8.58
CA LEU A 247 -25.99 -21.01 -8.90
C LEU A 247 -25.74 -20.99 -10.41
N LYS A 248 -26.29 -21.95 -11.17
CA LYS A 248 -26.20 -21.99 -12.64
C LYS A 248 -26.74 -20.72 -13.29
N ALA A 249 -27.86 -20.20 -12.78
CA ALA A 249 -28.49 -19.01 -13.33
C ALA A 249 -27.75 -17.71 -12.94
N SER A 250 -27.06 -17.69 -11.80
CA SER A 250 -26.53 -16.47 -11.19
C SER A 250 -25.03 -16.27 -11.34
N ILE A 251 -24.24 -17.33 -11.63
CA ILE A 251 -22.77 -17.24 -11.59
C ILE A 251 -22.24 -16.12 -12.49
N ASP A 252 -22.73 -16.04 -13.72
CA ASP A 252 -22.32 -15.04 -14.71
C ASP A 252 -23.07 -13.71 -14.57
N THR A 253 -24.23 -13.68 -13.92
CA THR A 253 -25.14 -12.52 -13.93
C THR A 253 -25.12 -11.71 -12.64
N GLU A 254 -24.73 -12.34 -11.54
CA GLU A 254 -24.77 -11.76 -10.19
C GLU A 254 -23.44 -11.99 -9.48
N ILE A 255 -23.00 -13.24 -9.32
CA ILE A 255 -21.88 -13.58 -8.43
C ILE A 255 -20.55 -12.99 -8.93
N ILE A 256 -20.09 -13.39 -10.12
CA ILE A 256 -18.80 -12.95 -10.64
C ILE A 256 -18.75 -11.43 -10.90
N PRO A 257 -19.77 -10.81 -11.53
CA PRO A 257 -19.77 -9.36 -11.73
C PRO A 257 -19.72 -8.58 -10.41
N THR A 258 -20.49 -8.95 -9.38
CA THR A 258 -20.53 -8.19 -8.13
C THR A 258 -19.23 -8.34 -7.32
N ILE A 259 -18.58 -9.49 -7.34
CA ILE A 259 -17.31 -9.67 -6.61
C ILE A 259 -16.17 -8.86 -7.26
N LEU A 260 -16.08 -8.87 -8.59
CA LEU A 260 -14.99 -8.21 -9.32
C LEU A 260 -15.20 -6.69 -9.46
N ASN A 261 -16.44 -6.24 -9.63
CA ASN A 261 -16.72 -4.80 -9.74
C ASN A 261 -16.99 -4.14 -8.37
N GLY A 262 -17.27 -4.94 -7.35
CA GLY A 262 -17.87 -4.46 -6.11
C GLY A 262 -19.33 -4.05 -6.28
N ASP A 263 -19.98 -3.74 -5.16
CA ASP A 263 -21.29 -3.09 -5.10
C ASP A 263 -21.30 -2.06 -3.96
N PRO A 264 -21.04 -0.78 -4.26
CA PRO A 264 -21.05 0.28 -3.26
C PRO A 264 -22.46 0.61 -2.75
N ALA A 265 -23.52 0.18 -3.44
CA ALA A 265 -24.91 0.40 -3.04
C ALA A 265 -25.43 -0.71 -2.11
N ALA A 266 -24.72 -1.84 -2.00
CA ALA A 266 -25.02 -2.87 -1.02
C ALA A 266 -24.90 -2.34 0.42
N ASN A 267 -25.61 -3.00 1.35
CA ASN A 267 -25.53 -2.68 2.77
C ASN A 267 -25.18 -3.92 3.61
N PRO A 268 -23.93 -4.03 4.13
CA PRO A 268 -22.82 -3.09 3.94
C PRO A 268 -22.28 -3.09 2.50
N PRO A 269 -21.56 -2.04 2.08
CA PRO A 269 -20.92 -1.98 0.77
C PRO A 269 -20.00 -3.19 0.53
N ILE A 270 -19.98 -3.68 -0.70
CA ILE A 270 -19.14 -4.79 -1.14
C ILE A 270 -17.95 -4.22 -1.90
N PRO A 271 -16.71 -4.32 -1.38
CA PRO A 271 -15.53 -3.94 -2.13
C PRO A 271 -15.30 -4.87 -3.32
N ALA A 272 -14.72 -4.33 -4.38
CA ALA A 272 -14.18 -5.12 -5.47
C ALA A 272 -13.00 -5.98 -4.98
N ILE A 273 -12.83 -7.15 -5.57
CA ILE A 273 -11.59 -7.92 -5.52
C ILE A 273 -10.95 -7.81 -6.91
N ASP A 274 -9.80 -7.16 -6.99
CA ASP A 274 -9.16 -6.80 -8.27
C ASP A 274 -8.78 -8.03 -9.10
N ASP A 275 -8.23 -9.07 -8.46
CA ASP A 275 -7.76 -10.29 -9.12
C ASP A 275 -8.31 -11.55 -8.44
N ALA A 276 -9.54 -11.94 -8.80
CA ALA A 276 -10.19 -13.16 -8.29
C ALA A 276 -10.23 -14.29 -9.34
N TRP A 277 -9.54 -15.41 -9.10
CA TRP A 277 -9.72 -16.63 -9.90
C TRP A 277 -10.82 -17.51 -9.32
N ILE A 278 -11.48 -18.26 -10.20
CA ILE A 278 -12.66 -19.04 -9.85
C ILE A 278 -12.46 -20.51 -10.23
N GLY A 279 -12.79 -21.41 -9.33
CA GLY A 279 -12.86 -22.84 -9.59
C GLY A 279 -14.08 -23.49 -8.95
N VAL A 280 -14.31 -24.76 -9.25
CA VAL A 280 -15.49 -25.49 -8.77
C VAL A 280 -15.21 -26.97 -8.53
N GLY A 281 -15.86 -27.54 -7.53
CA GLY A 281 -15.89 -28.97 -7.25
C GLY A 281 -17.22 -29.36 -6.64
N GLU A 282 -17.51 -30.66 -6.68
CA GLU A 282 -18.64 -31.24 -5.96
C GLU A 282 -18.18 -32.26 -4.92
N PHE A 283 -19.06 -32.51 -3.96
CA PHE A 283 -18.97 -33.66 -3.08
C PHE A 283 -20.36 -34.23 -2.82
N ARG A 284 -20.38 -35.51 -2.46
CA ARG A 284 -21.53 -36.24 -1.95
C ARG A 284 -21.05 -37.11 -0.79
N ASP A 285 -21.17 -38.43 -0.92
CA ASP A 285 -20.68 -39.39 0.05
C ASP A 285 -19.75 -40.46 -0.56
N VAL A 286 -19.39 -41.49 0.22
CA VAL A 286 -18.71 -42.69 -0.27
C VAL A 286 -19.63 -43.46 -1.24
N PRO A 287 -19.09 -44.10 -2.31
CA PRO A 287 -19.92 -44.74 -3.34
C PRO A 287 -20.66 -46.03 -2.93
N TRP A 288 -20.94 -46.25 -1.64
CA TRP A 288 -21.53 -47.50 -1.15
C TRP A 288 -22.33 -47.32 0.14
N LEU A 289 -23.32 -48.20 0.28
CA LEU A 289 -24.18 -48.28 1.46
C LEU A 289 -23.39 -48.63 2.73
N PRO A 290 -23.87 -48.19 3.92
CA PRO A 290 -25.12 -47.49 4.16
C PRO A 290 -25.01 -45.96 4.08
N TYR A 291 -23.83 -45.44 3.74
CA TYR A 291 -23.61 -44.00 3.66
C TYR A 291 -24.05 -43.53 2.28
N GLY A 292 -23.21 -43.51 1.24
CA GLY A 292 -23.65 -43.16 -0.11
C GLY A 292 -24.18 -44.27 -1.02
N GLU A 293 -24.26 -43.93 -2.31
CA GLU A 293 -24.79 -44.74 -3.39
C GLU A 293 -23.74 -45.00 -4.48
N ASN A 294 -23.96 -46.06 -5.26
CA ASN A 294 -23.05 -46.40 -6.36
C ASN A 294 -22.95 -45.24 -7.37
N GLY A 295 -21.75 -44.68 -7.51
CA GLY A 295 -21.46 -43.55 -8.38
C GLY A 295 -21.17 -42.25 -7.64
N ASP A 296 -21.40 -42.19 -6.33
CA ASP A 296 -21.02 -41.04 -5.52
C ASP A 296 -19.50 -40.89 -5.41
N GLN A 297 -19.07 -39.67 -5.15
CA GLN A 297 -17.67 -39.34 -4.98
C GLN A 297 -17.52 -38.43 -3.77
N LEU A 298 -16.63 -38.84 -2.85
CA LEU A 298 -16.21 -38.03 -1.69
C LEU A 298 -15.81 -36.62 -2.10
N TYR A 299 -15.16 -36.50 -3.25
CA TYR A 299 -14.80 -35.24 -3.88
C TYR A 299 -14.62 -35.46 -5.37
N ARG A 300 -15.13 -34.53 -6.16
CA ARG A 300 -14.94 -34.54 -7.61
C ARG A 300 -14.60 -33.13 -8.09
N TYR A 301 -13.44 -33.05 -8.72
CA TYR A 301 -12.92 -31.85 -9.38
C TYR A 301 -12.74 -32.05 -10.89
N GLN A 302 -12.81 -33.29 -11.37
CA GLN A 302 -12.65 -33.66 -12.78
C GLN A 302 -13.94 -34.28 -13.31
N PHE A 303 -14.38 -33.80 -14.47
CA PHE A 303 -15.64 -34.16 -15.09
C PHE A 303 -15.41 -34.60 -16.52
N ASN A 304 -16.07 -35.68 -16.94
CA ASN A 304 -16.08 -36.13 -18.33
C ASN A 304 -17.38 -35.65 -18.97
N ILE A 305 -17.30 -34.55 -19.74
CA ILE A 305 -18.45 -33.86 -20.34
C ILE A 305 -18.21 -33.81 -21.85
N ASN A 306 -19.17 -34.28 -22.65
CA ASN A 306 -19.06 -34.30 -24.12
C ASN A 306 -17.76 -34.95 -24.65
N ALA A 307 -17.35 -36.07 -24.04
CA ALA A 307 -16.09 -36.79 -24.33
C ALA A 307 -14.80 -35.97 -24.08
N GLN A 308 -14.90 -34.87 -23.34
CA GLN A 308 -13.77 -34.07 -22.88
C GLN A 308 -13.64 -34.15 -21.36
N THR A 309 -12.40 -34.24 -20.89
CA THR A 309 -12.09 -34.06 -19.47
C THR A 309 -12.00 -32.57 -19.17
N VAL A 310 -12.91 -32.07 -18.35
CA VAL A 310 -12.93 -30.69 -17.85
C VAL A 310 -12.56 -30.73 -16.37
N LYS A 311 -11.64 -29.86 -15.95
CA LYS A 311 -11.18 -29.76 -14.56
C LYS A 311 -11.66 -28.47 -13.93
N GLY A 312 -11.96 -28.53 -12.64
CA GLY A 312 -12.47 -27.43 -11.84
C GLY A 312 -11.40 -26.51 -11.26
N ASP A 313 -10.17 -26.54 -11.78
CA ASP A 313 -9.03 -25.75 -11.32
C ASP A 313 -9.35 -24.24 -11.30
N MET A 314 -8.61 -23.49 -10.47
CA MET A 314 -8.61 -22.03 -10.50
C MET A 314 -8.26 -21.53 -11.90
N ALA A 315 -9.09 -20.64 -12.41
CA ALA A 315 -8.85 -19.96 -13.68
C ALA A 315 -9.34 -18.50 -13.61
N PRO A 316 -8.73 -17.59 -14.40
CA PRO A 316 -9.15 -16.20 -14.45
C PRO A 316 -10.56 -16.07 -15.07
N PRO A 317 -11.37 -15.11 -14.59
CA PRO A 317 -12.64 -14.76 -15.21
C PRO A 317 -12.42 -14.19 -16.61
N VAL A 318 -13.44 -14.25 -17.45
CA VAL A 318 -13.38 -13.73 -18.83
C VAL A 318 -14.05 -12.37 -18.88
N PHE A 319 -13.30 -11.34 -19.31
CA PHE A 319 -13.80 -9.99 -19.59
C PHE A 319 -13.98 -9.80 -21.09
N ASP A 320 -15.18 -9.40 -21.54
CA ASP A 320 -15.51 -9.17 -22.95
C ASP A 320 -15.42 -7.69 -23.38
N GLY A 321 -14.90 -6.83 -22.50
CA GLY A 321 -14.88 -5.37 -22.68
C GLY A 321 -16.04 -4.65 -21.99
N GLN A 322 -17.06 -5.37 -21.52
CA GLN A 322 -18.21 -4.80 -20.80
C GLN A 322 -18.53 -5.54 -19.50
N LYS A 323 -18.32 -6.85 -19.44
CA LYS A 323 -18.76 -7.70 -18.35
C LYS A 323 -17.78 -8.83 -18.05
N TYR A 324 -17.63 -9.13 -16.76
CA TYR A 324 -16.96 -10.34 -16.29
C TYR A 324 -17.90 -11.54 -16.29
N SER A 325 -17.38 -12.69 -16.74
CA SER A 325 -18.06 -13.99 -16.66
C SER A 325 -17.14 -15.06 -16.07
N ALA A 326 -17.72 -16.12 -15.54
CA ALA A 326 -16.97 -17.24 -14.97
C ALA A 326 -16.12 -17.95 -16.04
N PRO A 327 -15.00 -18.58 -15.63
CA PRO A 327 -14.16 -19.36 -16.53
C PRO A 327 -14.96 -20.44 -17.27
N ALA A 328 -14.57 -20.73 -18.52
CA ALA A 328 -15.28 -21.69 -19.36
C ALA A 328 -15.41 -23.08 -18.70
N ALA A 329 -14.37 -23.54 -18.02
CA ALA A 329 -14.37 -24.81 -17.29
C ALA A 329 -15.40 -24.80 -16.14
N THR A 330 -15.40 -23.75 -15.32
CA THR A 330 -16.37 -23.56 -14.22
C THR A 330 -17.80 -23.58 -14.73
N LYS A 331 -18.11 -22.87 -15.82
CA LYS A 331 -19.45 -22.87 -16.42
C LYS A 331 -19.87 -24.23 -16.94
N THR A 332 -18.95 -24.92 -17.60
CA THR A 332 -19.21 -26.25 -18.18
C THR A 332 -19.49 -27.27 -17.07
N ILE A 333 -18.69 -27.26 -16.01
CA ILE A 333 -18.87 -28.14 -14.86
C ILE A 333 -20.17 -27.80 -14.13
N LEU A 334 -20.38 -26.54 -13.75
CA LEU A 334 -21.57 -26.10 -13.03
C LEU A 334 -22.85 -26.43 -13.81
N GLY A 335 -22.84 -26.23 -15.14
CA GLY A 335 -23.95 -26.60 -16.02
C GLY A 335 -24.26 -28.10 -16.05
N ALA A 336 -23.27 -28.96 -15.84
CA ALA A 336 -23.40 -30.40 -15.82
C ALA A 336 -23.77 -30.99 -14.44
N LEU A 337 -23.69 -30.20 -13.36
CA LEU A 337 -24.03 -30.69 -12.02
C LEU A 337 -25.51 -31.04 -11.91
N THR A 338 -25.79 -32.19 -11.31
CA THR A 338 -27.15 -32.68 -11.03
C THR A 338 -27.17 -33.27 -9.64
N ALA A 339 -28.23 -33.04 -8.89
CA ALA A 339 -28.44 -33.66 -7.60
C ALA A 339 -28.66 -35.18 -7.75
N GLY A 340 -28.20 -35.98 -6.79
CA GLY A 340 -28.47 -37.42 -6.72
C GLY A 340 -28.50 -37.93 -5.28
N GLY A 341 -28.75 -39.22 -5.07
CA GLY A 341 -28.81 -39.78 -3.71
C GLY A 341 -27.44 -39.71 -3.02
N GLY A 342 -27.46 -39.50 -1.71
CA GLY A 342 -26.29 -39.61 -0.81
C GLY A 342 -26.43 -40.74 0.21
N GLY A 343 -27.49 -41.57 0.08
CA GLY A 343 -27.81 -42.78 0.86
C GLY A 343 -28.09 -42.63 2.37
N ASP A 344 -27.46 -41.68 3.06
CA ASP A 344 -27.85 -41.20 4.38
C ASP A 344 -27.98 -39.66 4.44
N ALA A 345 -27.89 -39.07 5.62
CA ALA A 345 -28.24 -37.66 5.83
C ALA A 345 -27.04 -36.71 6.02
N PRO A 346 -25.95 -37.11 6.70
CA PRO A 346 -24.69 -36.38 6.65
C PRO A 346 -23.94 -36.67 5.35
N GLU A 347 -23.01 -35.79 4.96
CA GLU A 347 -22.28 -35.88 3.69
C GLU A 347 -20.77 -35.75 3.91
N ALA A 348 -19.97 -36.12 2.91
CA ALA A 348 -18.51 -36.25 3.03
C ALA A 348 -17.71 -34.94 3.10
N THR A 349 -18.31 -33.82 3.49
CA THR A 349 -17.69 -32.48 3.48
C THR A 349 -16.30 -32.44 4.11
N THR A 350 -16.12 -33.11 5.26
CA THR A 350 -14.84 -33.17 5.99
C THR A 350 -13.75 -33.80 5.12
N GLN A 351 -14.06 -34.88 4.42
CA GLN A 351 -13.10 -35.59 3.57
C GLN A 351 -12.82 -34.78 2.30
N ALA A 352 -13.86 -34.18 1.70
CA ALA A 352 -13.74 -33.39 0.48
C ALA A 352 -12.81 -32.18 0.66
N LEU A 353 -12.98 -31.43 1.76
CA LEU A 353 -12.15 -30.28 2.09
C LEU A 353 -10.70 -30.68 2.36
N TRP A 354 -10.46 -31.79 3.07
CA TRP A 354 -9.10 -32.27 3.31
C TRP A 354 -8.40 -32.64 2.00
N LEU A 355 -9.10 -33.37 1.13
CA LEU A 355 -8.60 -33.74 -0.20
C LEU A 355 -8.25 -32.52 -1.04
N ALA A 356 -9.18 -31.56 -1.13
CA ALA A 356 -8.98 -30.33 -1.88
C ALA A 356 -7.77 -29.53 -1.37
N ALA A 357 -7.57 -29.45 -0.04
CA ALA A 357 -6.47 -28.69 0.55
C ALA A 357 -5.10 -29.40 0.44
N LYS A 358 -5.03 -30.72 0.65
CA LYS A 358 -3.75 -31.45 0.73
C LYS A 358 -3.24 -32.00 -0.59
N ASN A 359 -4.13 -32.31 -1.54
CA ASN A 359 -3.76 -33.01 -2.76
C ASN A 359 -2.94 -34.30 -2.49
N ASP A 360 -3.34 -35.04 -1.47
CA ASP A 360 -2.67 -36.25 -1.01
C ASP A 360 -3.56 -37.48 -1.24
N THR A 361 -2.95 -38.65 -1.19
CA THR A 361 -3.64 -39.93 -1.36
C THR A 361 -4.60 -40.19 -0.20
N PHE A 362 -5.79 -40.71 -0.50
CA PHE A 362 -6.81 -41.04 0.48
C PHE A 362 -7.34 -42.46 0.26
N ALA A 363 -7.12 -43.34 1.24
CA ALA A 363 -7.40 -44.77 1.09
C ALA A 363 -8.56 -45.22 1.98
N LEU A 364 -9.58 -45.79 1.32
CA LEU A 364 -10.62 -46.61 1.92
C LEU A 364 -10.47 -48.04 1.38
N THR A 365 -10.53 -49.07 2.22
CA THR A 365 -10.32 -50.47 1.80
C THR A 365 -11.60 -51.18 1.38
N ILE A 366 -12.77 -50.65 1.73
CA ILE A 366 -14.06 -51.09 1.19
C ILE A 366 -14.37 -50.12 0.04
N GLY A 367 -14.52 -50.62 -1.19
CA GLY A 367 -14.78 -49.78 -2.38
C GLY A 367 -13.54 -49.20 -3.09
N GLY A 368 -12.34 -49.38 -2.52
CA GLY A 368 -11.06 -49.06 -3.16
C GLY A 368 -10.47 -47.72 -2.72
N ILE A 369 -9.16 -47.54 -2.94
CA ILE A 369 -8.46 -46.28 -2.69
C ILE A 369 -9.15 -45.21 -3.55
N TRP A 370 -9.65 -44.13 -2.95
CA TRP A 370 -9.93 -42.90 -3.71
C TRP A 370 -8.56 -42.34 -4.09
N ASN A 371 -8.01 -42.87 -5.17
CA ASN A 371 -6.71 -42.53 -5.67
C ASN A 371 -6.95 -41.65 -6.89
N PRO A 372 -6.45 -40.40 -6.94
CA PRO A 372 -6.20 -39.78 -8.23
C PRO A 372 -5.18 -40.56 -9.09
N GLY A 373 -4.66 -41.71 -8.59
CA GLY A 373 -3.68 -42.60 -9.25
C GLY A 373 -2.25 -42.10 -9.02
N THR A 374 -2.14 -40.78 -8.93
CA THR A 374 -0.98 -39.94 -8.65
C THR A 374 -1.53 -38.64 -8.03
N PRO A 375 -0.83 -37.98 -7.09
CA PRO A 375 -1.19 -36.62 -6.67
C PRO A 375 -1.49 -35.74 -7.88
N TYR A 376 -2.52 -34.91 -7.78
CA TYR A 376 -2.94 -34.07 -8.89
C TYR A 376 -1.80 -33.13 -9.28
N SER A 377 -1.26 -33.26 -10.49
CA SER A 377 -0.25 -32.33 -10.97
C SER A 377 -0.96 -31.08 -11.46
N CYS A 378 -1.02 -30.07 -10.60
CA CYS A 378 -1.47 -28.76 -10.97
C CYS A 378 -0.65 -28.21 -12.15
N ALA A 379 -1.32 -27.66 -13.17
CA ALA A 379 -0.63 -27.05 -14.31
C ALA A 379 0.01 -25.69 -13.95
N LEU A 380 -0.48 -25.05 -12.88
CA LEU A 380 0.06 -23.80 -12.37
C LEU A 380 1.31 -24.08 -11.52
N PRO A 381 2.48 -23.52 -11.88
CA PRO A 381 3.69 -23.62 -11.06
C PRO A 381 3.45 -23.05 -9.65
N GLY A 382 3.79 -23.83 -8.61
CA GLY A 382 3.55 -23.44 -7.22
C GLY A 382 2.09 -23.49 -6.78
N GLY A 383 1.17 -24.02 -7.62
CA GLY A 383 -0.24 -24.17 -7.26
C GLY A 383 -0.43 -25.05 -6.02
N ILE A 384 -1.30 -24.59 -5.11
CA ILE A 384 -1.56 -25.25 -3.83
C ILE A 384 -2.88 -26.04 -3.90
N GLY A 385 -2.86 -27.27 -3.38
CA GLY A 385 -4.04 -28.14 -3.32
C GLY A 385 -4.52 -28.65 -4.69
N ILE A 386 -5.64 -29.37 -4.68
CA ILE A 386 -6.29 -29.84 -5.91
C ILE A 386 -6.88 -28.68 -6.73
N PRO A 387 -7.51 -27.65 -6.11
CA PRO A 387 -8.01 -26.50 -6.86
C PRO A 387 -6.97 -25.68 -7.61
N CYS A 388 -5.66 -25.90 -7.42
CA CYS A 388 -4.60 -25.05 -8.01
C CYS A 388 -4.62 -23.60 -7.50
N PHE A 389 -4.75 -23.39 -6.19
CA PHE A 389 -4.66 -22.04 -5.62
C PHE A 389 -3.31 -21.39 -5.96
N ARG A 390 -3.34 -20.15 -6.41
CA ARG A 390 -2.18 -19.38 -6.84
C ARG A 390 -1.31 -18.99 -5.65
N PRO A 391 0.03 -19.02 -5.81
CA PRO A 391 0.93 -18.35 -4.87
C PRO A 391 0.53 -16.87 -4.68
N GLY A 392 0.53 -16.44 -3.41
CA GLY A 392 0.18 -15.08 -3.01
C GLY A 392 -1.31 -14.72 -3.09
N GLY A 393 -2.19 -15.62 -3.58
CA GLY A 393 -3.64 -15.44 -3.54
C GLY A 393 -4.23 -15.95 -2.22
N LEU A 394 -5.32 -15.34 -1.76
CA LEU A 394 -6.09 -15.85 -0.61
C LEU A 394 -6.99 -17.03 -1.04
N PRO A 395 -6.75 -18.27 -0.56
CA PRO A 395 -7.63 -19.39 -0.87
C PRO A 395 -8.96 -19.26 -0.13
N ILE A 396 -10.07 -19.33 -0.84
CA ILE A 396 -11.42 -19.22 -0.28
C ILE A 396 -12.24 -20.42 -0.72
N PHE A 397 -12.71 -21.20 0.23
CA PHE A 397 -13.72 -22.24 -0.01
C PHE A 397 -15.11 -21.66 0.23
N VAL A 398 -15.94 -21.63 -0.81
CA VAL A 398 -17.36 -21.34 -0.70
C VAL A 398 -18.09 -22.68 -0.57
N MET A 399 -18.49 -23.00 0.65
CA MET A 399 -19.16 -24.24 1.01
C MET A 399 -20.67 -24.08 0.89
N ILE A 400 -21.31 -24.90 0.05
CA ILE A 400 -22.76 -24.82 -0.19
C ILE A 400 -23.35 -26.20 0.03
N THR A 401 -24.10 -26.36 1.12
CA THR A 401 -24.67 -27.65 1.55
C THR A 401 -25.85 -27.43 2.50
N ASP A 402 -26.83 -28.33 2.48
CA ASP A 402 -27.91 -28.39 3.47
C ASP A 402 -27.72 -29.52 4.51
N ALA A 403 -26.64 -30.30 4.38
CA ALA A 403 -26.38 -31.48 5.19
C ALA A 403 -25.30 -31.28 6.26
N ALA A 404 -25.39 -32.09 7.33
CA ALA A 404 -24.34 -32.16 8.35
C ALA A 404 -23.11 -32.90 7.81
N PHE A 405 -21.96 -32.77 8.46
CA PHE A 405 -20.74 -33.37 7.96
C PHE A 405 -20.51 -34.75 8.56
N HIS A 406 -20.21 -35.73 7.71
CA HIS A 406 -19.53 -36.92 8.19
C HIS A 406 -18.17 -36.55 8.79
N ASN A 407 -17.89 -37.11 9.97
CA ASN A 407 -16.72 -36.75 10.77
C ASN A 407 -16.63 -35.23 11.05
N GLY A 408 -17.78 -34.55 11.19
CA GLY A 408 -17.89 -33.14 11.54
C GLY A 408 -17.74 -32.84 13.03
N SER A 409 -18.37 -31.75 13.47
CA SER A 409 -18.42 -31.36 14.88
C SER A 409 -19.26 -32.32 15.74
N ASN A 410 -20.22 -33.02 15.12
CA ASN A 410 -21.06 -34.01 15.77
C ASN A 410 -20.51 -35.44 15.55
N SER A 411 -19.98 -36.05 16.61
CA SER A 411 -19.41 -37.40 16.56
C SER A 411 -20.40 -38.51 16.20
N ASN A 412 -21.72 -38.27 16.31
CA ASN A 412 -22.73 -39.25 15.92
C ASN A 412 -22.78 -39.46 14.40
N TYR A 413 -22.23 -38.52 13.63
CA TYR A 413 -22.13 -38.60 12.18
C TYR A 413 -20.75 -39.08 11.73
N ASN A 414 -19.93 -39.65 12.62
CA ASN A 414 -18.66 -40.24 12.19
C ASN A 414 -18.90 -41.45 11.29
N TYR A 415 -18.14 -41.56 10.20
CA TYR A 415 -18.05 -42.83 9.49
C TYR A 415 -17.57 -43.93 10.44
N ASP A 416 -18.20 -45.09 10.35
CA ASP A 416 -17.75 -46.31 11.00
C ASP A 416 -16.55 -46.87 10.21
N PRO A 417 -15.33 -46.90 10.79
CA PRO A 417 -14.15 -47.39 10.10
C PRO A 417 -14.29 -48.82 9.58
N THR A 418 -15.17 -49.64 10.19
CA THR A 418 -15.42 -51.02 9.74
C THR A 418 -16.29 -51.10 8.48
N LYS A 419 -17.06 -50.05 8.18
CA LYS A 419 -17.96 -49.98 7.01
C LYS A 419 -17.34 -49.25 5.83
N VAL A 420 -16.45 -48.29 6.08
CA VAL A 420 -15.67 -47.62 5.03
C VAL A 420 -14.30 -48.27 4.83
N GLY A 421 -13.87 -49.13 5.75
CA GLY A 421 -12.65 -49.93 5.64
C GLY A 421 -11.38 -49.09 5.66
N GLY A 422 -11.26 -48.02 6.44
CA GLY A 422 -10.07 -47.18 6.32
C GLY A 422 -9.93 -46.15 7.40
N THR A 423 -8.83 -45.40 7.32
CA THR A 423 -8.62 -44.25 8.20
C THR A 423 -9.23 -43.02 7.53
N VAL A 424 -10.45 -42.68 7.92
CA VAL A 424 -11.08 -41.41 7.57
C VAL A 424 -10.36 -40.25 8.26
N LYS A 425 -10.39 -39.06 7.66
CA LYS A 425 -9.85 -37.87 8.30
C LYS A 425 -10.78 -37.40 9.41
N SER A 426 -10.17 -37.05 10.54
CA SER A 426 -10.91 -36.39 11.60
C SER A 426 -11.22 -34.95 11.19
N TYR A 427 -12.24 -34.38 11.83
CA TYR A 427 -12.55 -32.96 11.69
C TYR A 427 -11.32 -32.05 11.90
N LEU A 428 -10.49 -32.39 12.88
CA LEU A 428 -9.29 -31.62 13.22
C LEU A 428 -8.23 -31.71 12.11
N ASP A 429 -8.08 -32.85 11.45
CA ASP A 429 -7.15 -33.00 10.32
C ASP A 429 -7.54 -32.06 9.17
N THR A 430 -8.83 -31.94 8.88
CA THR A 430 -9.38 -31.03 7.86
C THR A 430 -9.16 -29.57 8.25
N VAL A 431 -9.43 -29.19 9.50
CA VAL A 431 -9.14 -27.84 10.00
C VAL A 431 -7.65 -27.51 9.84
N ASN A 432 -6.77 -28.43 10.24
CA ASN A 432 -5.32 -28.23 10.12
C ASN A 432 -4.87 -28.16 8.65
N ALA A 433 -5.50 -28.92 7.75
CA ALA A 433 -5.23 -28.84 6.32
C ALA A 433 -5.58 -27.45 5.74
N LEU A 434 -6.76 -26.92 6.08
CA LEU A 434 -7.17 -25.58 5.65
C LEU A 434 -6.26 -24.48 6.23
N LYS A 435 -5.88 -24.59 7.51
CA LYS A 435 -4.93 -23.67 8.15
C LYS A 435 -3.56 -23.69 7.49
N SER A 436 -3.08 -24.86 7.07
CA SER A 436 -1.77 -24.99 6.44
C SER A 436 -1.64 -24.29 5.09
N ILE A 437 -2.77 -23.95 4.48
CA ILE A 437 -2.83 -23.17 3.22
C ILE A 437 -3.45 -21.79 3.46
N HIS A 438 -3.65 -21.38 4.71
CA HIS A 438 -4.28 -20.11 5.12
C HIS A 438 -5.63 -19.85 4.43
N ALA A 439 -6.41 -20.92 4.21
CA ALA A 439 -7.70 -20.82 3.53
C ALA A 439 -8.78 -20.21 4.43
N LYS A 440 -9.65 -19.41 3.82
CA LYS A 440 -10.90 -18.94 4.43
C LYS A 440 -12.07 -19.80 3.97
N VAL A 441 -13.05 -19.96 4.85
CA VAL A 441 -14.28 -20.73 4.61
C VAL A 441 -15.47 -19.79 4.69
N VAL A 442 -16.21 -19.70 3.58
CA VAL A 442 -17.50 -19.02 3.50
C VAL A 442 -18.57 -20.10 3.44
N GLY A 443 -19.38 -20.21 4.50
CA GLY A 443 -20.38 -21.26 4.63
C GLY A 443 -21.78 -20.78 4.30
N VAL A 444 -22.43 -21.43 3.34
CA VAL A 444 -23.81 -21.17 2.91
C VAL A 444 -24.67 -22.40 3.23
N PRO A 445 -25.22 -22.49 4.46
CA PRO A 445 -26.13 -23.56 4.83
C PRO A 445 -27.44 -23.40 4.08
N VAL A 446 -27.76 -24.32 3.18
CA VAL A 446 -29.00 -24.28 2.41
C VAL A 446 -30.14 -24.86 3.24
N SER A 447 -31.34 -24.31 3.10
CA SER A 447 -32.54 -24.82 3.77
C SER A 447 -32.93 -26.17 3.16
N GLY A 448 -32.72 -27.24 3.94
CA GLY A 448 -33.06 -28.60 3.56
C GLY A 448 -34.12 -29.24 4.47
N ASN A 449 -34.16 -30.58 4.44
CA ASN A 449 -35.07 -31.38 5.26
C ASN A 449 -34.70 -31.38 6.75
N ASN A 450 -33.45 -31.08 7.08
CA ASN A 450 -32.92 -31.04 8.45
C ASN A 450 -32.40 -29.64 8.78
N PRO A 451 -33.27 -28.73 9.26
CA PRO A 451 -32.86 -27.36 9.57
C PRO A 451 -31.69 -27.31 10.55
N ASN A 452 -30.73 -26.43 10.26
CA ASN A 452 -29.49 -26.18 10.98
C ASN A 452 -28.43 -27.28 10.92
N ALA A 453 -28.65 -28.39 10.20
CA ALA A 453 -27.70 -29.49 10.13
C ALA A 453 -26.33 -29.02 9.61
N ALA A 454 -26.29 -28.42 8.41
CA ALA A 454 -25.08 -27.84 7.83
C ALA A 454 -24.55 -26.65 8.64
N ARG A 455 -25.44 -25.79 9.15
CA ARG A 455 -25.06 -24.50 9.74
C ARG A 455 -24.18 -24.65 10.97
N LEU A 456 -24.40 -25.67 11.79
CA LEU A 456 -23.60 -25.93 12.98
C LEU A 456 -22.15 -26.27 12.61
N ASP A 457 -21.95 -27.22 11.69
CA ASP A 457 -20.63 -27.63 11.23
C ASP A 457 -19.90 -26.52 10.48
N LEU A 458 -20.60 -25.79 9.60
CA LEU A 458 -20.05 -24.63 8.88
C LEU A 458 -19.63 -23.52 9.84
N THR A 459 -20.43 -23.24 10.87
CA THR A 459 -20.13 -22.22 11.88
C THR A 459 -18.88 -22.58 12.67
N ASP A 460 -18.78 -23.81 13.17
CA ASP A 460 -17.59 -24.28 13.90
C ASP A 460 -16.35 -24.27 13.00
N LEU A 461 -16.51 -24.65 11.73
CA LEU A 461 -15.42 -24.67 10.75
C LEU A 461 -14.90 -23.26 10.50
N ALA A 462 -15.80 -22.31 10.22
CA ALA A 462 -15.44 -20.93 9.97
C ALA A 462 -14.75 -20.28 11.17
N ILE A 463 -15.19 -20.57 12.41
CA ILE A 463 -14.51 -20.10 13.62
C ILE A 463 -13.11 -20.70 13.71
N LYS A 464 -12.98 -22.02 13.51
CA LYS A 464 -11.70 -22.70 13.64
C LYS A 464 -10.70 -22.32 12.56
N THR A 465 -11.12 -21.90 11.38
CA THR A 465 -10.26 -21.41 10.28
C THR A 465 -10.14 -19.89 10.25
N ASP A 466 -10.47 -19.19 11.35
CA ASP A 466 -10.38 -17.74 11.48
C ASP A 466 -11.12 -16.99 10.33
N SER A 467 -12.17 -17.62 9.82
CA SER A 467 -13.03 -17.14 8.73
C SER A 467 -14.17 -16.34 9.32
N THR A 468 -13.80 -15.18 9.85
CA THR A 468 -14.67 -14.28 10.60
C THR A 468 -14.62 -12.87 10.03
N TRP A 469 -15.64 -12.08 10.34
CA TRP A 469 -15.74 -10.67 9.98
C TRP A 469 -16.20 -9.85 11.19
N TYR A 470 -15.79 -8.59 11.20
CA TYR A 470 -16.09 -7.65 12.28
C TYR A 470 -17.32 -6.81 11.94
N ASP A 471 -18.28 -6.75 12.87
CA ASP A 471 -19.49 -5.95 12.69
C ASP A 471 -19.34 -4.53 13.32
N PRO A 472 -19.17 -3.47 12.52
CA PRO A 472 -19.01 -2.12 13.04
C PRO A 472 -20.31 -1.54 13.61
N GLN A 473 -21.49 -2.04 13.23
CA GLN A 473 -22.78 -1.46 13.62
C GLN A 473 -23.31 -1.97 14.97
N PHE A 474 -22.82 -3.12 15.45
CA PHE A 474 -23.32 -3.79 16.67
C PHE A 474 -22.23 -3.98 17.74
N GLY A 475 -21.50 -2.92 18.06
CA GLY A 475 -20.56 -2.93 19.19
C GLY A 475 -19.30 -3.78 18.97
N GLY A 476 -18.95 -4.08 17.71
CA GLY A 476 -17.69 -4.70 17.37
C GLY A 476 -17.62 -6.22 17.56
N LYS A 477 -18.75 -6.90 17.40
CA LYS A 477 -18.79 -8.35 17.52
C LYS A 477 -18.10 -9.01 16.31
N ILE A 478 -17.26 -10.00 16.60
CA ILE A 478 -16.70 -10.91 15.60
C ILE A 478 -17.74 -11.99 15.29
N ASN A 479 -18.06 -12.18 14.03
CA ASN A 479 -19.03 -13.18 13.57
C ASN A 479 -18.37 -14.10 12.53
N PRO A 480 -18.74 -15.39 12.49
CA PRO A 480 -18.30 -16.30 11.43
C PRO A 480 -18.82 -15.85 10.06
N LEU A 481 -18.13 -16.23 8.98
CA LEU A 481 -18.58 -16.07 7.59
C LEU A 481 -19.63 -17.13 7.21
N VAL A 482 -20.66 -17.22 8.05
CA VAL A 482 -21.82 -18.11 7.94
C VAL A 482 -23.05 -17.33 8.40
N PRO A 483 -24.20 -17.41 7.71
CA PRO A 483 -25.41 -16.73 8.14
C PRO A 483 -25.94 -17.31 9.44
N THR A 484 -26.74 -16.49 10.15
CA THR A 484 -27.37 -16.89 11.41
C THR A 484 -28.56 -17.82 11.22
N ALA A 485 -29.06 -17.96 10.00
CA ALA A 485 -30.16 -18.84 9.61
C ALA A 485 -29.83 -19.53 8.29
N ASP A 486 -30.49 -20.66 8.04
CA ASP A 486 -30.35 -21.38 6.77
C ASP A 486 -30.93 -20.56 5.62
N VAL A 487 -30.36 -20.76 4.44
CA VAL A 487 -30.56 -19.94 3.25
C VAL A 487 -31.53 -20.66 2.33
N GLY A 488 -32.65 -20.02 2.00
CA GLY A 488 -33.56 -20.57 1.01
C GLY A 488 -32.84 -20.76 -0.34
N ALA A 489 -33.05 -21.88 -1.01
CA ALA A 489 -32.30 -22.26 -2.21
C ALA A 489 -32.28 -21.20 -3.34
N GLY A 490 -33.32 -20.38 -3.46
CA GLY A 490 -33.38 -19.26 -4.43
C GLY A 490 -32.56 -18.01 -4.06
N ASN A 491 -31.93 -17.98 -2.88
CA ASN A 491 -31.13 -16.85 -2.38
C ASN A 491 -29.66 -17.21 -2.16
N VAL A 492 -29.22 -18.40 -2.59
CA VAL A 492 -27.84 -18.88 -2.39
C VAL A 492 -26.84 -17.91 -3.02
N SER A 493 -27.08 -17.47 -4.26
CA SER A 493 -26.22 -16.52 -4.97
C SER A 493 -26.00 -15.20 -4.22
N LYS A 494 -27.10 -14.59 -3.75
CA LYS A 494 -27.10 -13.35 -2.96
C LYS A 494 -26.30 -13.51 -1.68
N GLU A 495 -26.47 -14.65 -1.02
CA GLU A 495 -25.80 -14.91 0.24
C GLU A 495 -24.30 -15.15 0.05
N VAL A 496 -23.90 -15.89 -1.00
CA VAL A 496 -22.49 -16.04 -1.41
C VAL A 496 -21.85 -14.66 -1.60
N VAL A 497 -22.48 -13.80 -2.41
CA VAL A 497 -21.99 -12.44 -2.69
C VAL A 497 -21.88 -11.62 -1.41
N ARG A 498 -22.90 -11.66 -0.56
CA ARG A 498 -22.93 -10.94 0.71
C ARG A 498 -21.80 -11.37 1.65
N LEU A 499 -21.52 -12.66 1.75
CA LEU A 499 -20.47 -13.19 2.64
C LEU A 499 -19.06 -12.94 2.08
N LEU A 500 -18.86 -13.10 0.78
CA LEU A 500 -17.59 -12.76 0.13
C LEU A 500 -17.30 -11.26 0.24
N GLY A 501 -18.31 -10.42 0.06
CA GLY A 501 -18.19 -8.98 0.31
C GLY A 501 -17.87 -8.64 1.76
N ARG A 502 -18.40 -9.40 2.73
CA ARG A 502 -18.01 -9.26 4.14
C ARG A 502 -16.59 -9.71 4.41
N LEU A 503 -16.11 -10.77 3.77
CA LEU A 503 -14.71 -11.17 3.85
C LEU A 503 -13.80 -10.06 3.28
N ALA A 504 -14.13 -9.51 2.12
CA ALA A 504 -13.34 -8.45 1.48
C ALA A 504 -13.35 -7.11 2.25
N GLY A 505 -14.52 -6.68 2.75
CA GLY A 505 -14.69 -5.36 3.36
C GLY A 505 -14.68 -5.31 4.88
N ALA A 506 -14.86 -6.44 5.55
CA ALA A 506 -14.95 -6.51 7.01
C ALA A 506 -14.27 -7.75 7.60
N GLY A 507 -13.60 -8.55 6.77
CA GLY A 507 -12.79 -9.68 7.22
C GLY A 507 -11.66 -9.20 8.13
N LEU A 508 -11.26 -10.05 9.06
CA LEU A 508 -10.10 -9.80 9.91
C LEU A 508 -8.88 -10.52 9.34
N GLN A 509 -7.80 -9.77 9.16
CA GLN A 509 -6.53 -10.31 8.69
C GLN A 509 -5.34 -9.58 9.33
N ASP A 510 -4.24 -10.29 9.44
CA ASP A 510 -2.98 -9.70 9.89
C ASP A 510 -2.25 -9.13 8.67
N VAL A 511 -1.62 -7.97 8.85
CA VAL A 511 -0.96 -7.24 7.77
C VAL A 511 0.45 -6.87 8.18
N THR A 512 1.41 -7.28 7.38
CA THR A 512 2.82 -6.92 7.46
C THR A 512 3.29 -6.37 6.11
N THR A 513 4.60 -6.14 5.98
CA THR A 513 5.21 -5.65 4.75
C THR A 513 6.35 -6.55 4.32
N SER A 514 6.56 -6.63 3.00
CA SER A 514 7.77 -7.13 2.38
C SER A 514 8.46 -6.03 1.59
N ARG A 515 9.78 -6.14 1.44
CA ARG A 515 10.60 -5.26 0.61
C ARG A 515 11.41 -6.09 -0.37
N THR A 516 11.45 -5.66 -1.64
CA THR A 516 12.19 -6.36 -2.69
C THR A 516 12.82 -5.37 -3.65
N ASN A 517 13.95 -5.76 -4.23
CA ASN A 517 14.54 -5.03 -5.35
C ASN A 517 13.52 -4.86 -6.48
N TYR A 518 13.50 -3.70 -7.14
CA TYR A 518 12.69 -3.54 -8.33
C TYR A 518 13.50 -3.95 -9.57
N SER A 519 13.17 -5.12 -10.13
CA SER A 519 13.61 -5.57 -11.45
C SER A 519 12.38 -6.07 -12.19
N CYS A 520 12.14 -5.50 -13.37
CA CYS A 520 11.00 -5.83 -14.21
C CYS A 520 11.47 -6.25 -15.61
N ALA A 521 11.02 -7.41 -16.07
CA ALA A 521 11.42 -7.97 -17.36
C ALA A 521 10.80 -7.27 -18.58
N GLY A 522 9.91 -6.30 -18.36
CA GLY A 522 9.07 -5.70 -19.41
C GLY A 522 7.85 -6.56 -19.73
N ASP A 523 6.75 -5.92 -20.11
CA ASP A 523 5.46 -6.56 -20.42
C ASP A 523 4.85 -7.37 -19.25
N VAL A 524 5.37 -7.16 -18.04
CA VAL A 524 4.88 -7.72 -16.78
C VAL A 524 4.41 -6.57 -15.92
N ASP A 525 3.24 -6.74 -15.28
CA ASP A 525 2.76 -5.81 -14.26
C ASP A 525 3.49 -6.09 -12.93
N CYS A 526 4.63 -5.42 -12.76
CA CYS A 526 5.49 -5.53 -11.58
C CYS A 526 4.98 -4.64 -10.45
N THR A 527 4.33 -3.52 -10.78
CA THR A 527 3.78 -2.55 -9.82
C THR A 527 2.37 -2.89 -9.32
N GLY A 528 1.71 -3.87 -9.93
CA GLY A 528 0.38 -4.36 -9.57
C GLY A 528 -0.75 -3.39 -9.92
N ASP A 529 -0.54 -2.51 -10.90
CA ASP A 529 -1.51 -1.49 -11.31
C ASP A 529 -2.45 -1.95 -12.45
N GLY A 530 -2.27 -3.19 -12.91
CA GLY A 530 -3.01 -3.80 -14.01
C GLY A 530 -2.44 -3.47 -15.39
N MET A 531 -1.34 -2.72 -15.46
CA MET A 531 -0.66 -2.36 -16.71
C MET A 531 0.73 -3.02 -16.78
N PRO A 532 1.16 -3.46 -17.96
CA PRO A 532 2.53 -3.93 -18.11
C PRO A 532 3.54 -2.79 -17.91
N ASP A 533 4.55 -3.02 -17.09
CA ASP A 533 5.65 -2.07 -16.86
C ASP A 533 6.72 -2.18 -17.94
N ALA A 534 7.45 -1.09 -18.16
CA ALA A 534 8.66 -1.10 -18.97
C ALA A 534 9.77 -1.92 -18.29
N ALA A 535 10.63 -2.54 -19.11
CA ALA A 535 11.78 -3.26 -18.59
C ALA A 535 12.69 -2.32 -17.78
N TYR A 536 13.07 -2.76 -16.58
CA TYR A 536 13.89 -1.98 -15.66
C TYR A 536 14.76 -2.90 -14.81
N GLU A 537 16.01 -2.50 -14.61
CA GLU A 537 16.96 -3.09 -13.68
C GLU A 537 17.65 -1.92 -12.96
N ASN A 538 17.90 -2.06 -11.66
CA ASN A 538 18.69 -1.07 -10.96
C ASN A 538 20.11 -0.99 -11.56
N PRO A 539 20.71 0.21 -11.59
CA PRO A 539 22.07 0.38 -12.08
C PRO A 539 23.09 -0.52 -11.36
N VAL A 540 24.17 -0.84 -12.07
CA VAL A 540 25.30 -1.60 -11.52
C VAL A 540 26.21 -0.65 -10.75
N VAL A 541 26.38 -0.88 -9.46
CA VAL A 541 27.35 -0.14 -8.62
C VAL A 541 28.66 -0.91 -8.50
N ASP A 542 28.61 -2.25 -8.44
CA ASP A 542 29.77 -3.14 -8.37
C ASP A 542 29.62 -4.35 -9.32
N VAL A 543 29.25 -5.52 -8.79
CA VAL A 543 29.07 -6.76 -9.55
C VAL A 543 27.58 -7.06 -9.66
N GLY A 544 27.01 -6.71 -10.81
CA GLY A 544 25.60 -6.93 -11.11
C GLY A 544 24.69 -5.78 -10.65
N PRO A 545 23.40 -5.83 -11.03
CA PRO A 545 22.41 -4.84 -10.62
C PRO A 545 22.35 -4.72 -9.10
N PHE A 546 22.38 -3.49 -8.59
CA PHE A 546 22.35 -3.26 -7.14
C PHE A 546 20.97 -3.64 -6.56
N ASP A 547 20.97 -4.29 -5.38
CA ASP A 547 19.75 -4.58 -4.64
C ASP A 547 19.36 -3.37 -3.77
N ALA A 548 18.53 -2.48 -4.32
CA ALA A 548 18.09 -1.26 -3.66
C ALA A 548 17.23 -1.53 -2.41
N SER A 549 16.68 -2.74 -2.24
CA SER A 549 15.92 -3.07 -1.03
C SER A 549 16.79 -3.16 0.22
N THR A 550 18.12 -3.26 0.04
CA THR A 550 19.09 -3.25 1.12
C THR A 550 19.30 -1.86 1.74
N LEU A 551 18.97 -0.79 1.01
CA LEU A 551 18.99 0.59 1.53
C LEU A 551 17.89 0.83 2.55
N ILE A 552 16.80 0.05 2.49
CA ILE A 552 15.76 0.07 3.52
C ILE A 552 16.29 -0.72 4.72
N THR A 553 16.57 -0.03 5.82
CA THR A 553 17.07 -0.65 7.05
C THR A 553 15.91 -1.34 7.77
N LYS A 554 14.75 -0.68 7.85
CA LYS A 554 13.60 -1.10 8.67
C LYS A 554 12.26 -0.58 8.13
N ILE A 555 11.18 -1.33 8.38
CA ILE A 555 9.80 -0.89 8.14
C ILE A 555 8.99 -1.11 9.42
N ALA A 556 8.39 -0.04 9.96
CA ALA A 556 7.72 -0.04 11.26
C ALA A 556 6.25 0.38 11.16
N THR A 557 5.38 -0.18 11.99
CA THR A 557 3.97 0.21 12.08
C THR A 557 3.83 1.59 12.72
N VAL A 558 3.00 2.43 12.12
CA VAL A 558 2.62 3.74 12.67
C VAL A 558 1.24 3.64 13.30
N GLU A 559 1.10 4.21 14.50
CA GLU A 559 -0.15 4.17 15.23
C GLU A 559 -1.20 5.10 14.62
N SER A 560 -2.44 4.61 14.49
CA SER A 560 -3.54 5.46 14.03
C SER A 560 -3.95 6.45 15.12
N ALA A 561 -4.09 7.72 14.76
CA ALA A 561 -4.41 8.80 15.70
C ALA A 561 -5.86 8.77 16.25
N GLY A 562 -6.75 7.90 15.73
CA GLY A 562 -8.17 7.88 16.07
C GLY A 562 -8.67 6.53 16.59
N MET A 563 -9.41 6.55 17.71
CA MET A 563 -10.21 5.39 18.16
C MET A 563 -11.64 5.45 17.59
N PRO A 564 -12.26 4.31 17.23
CA PRO A 564 -11.73 2.95 17.35
C PRO A 564 -10.65 2.65 16.29
N LEU A 565 -9.61 1.95 16.71
CA LEU A 565 -8.51 1.56 15.83
C LEU A 565 -9.00 0.62 14.70
N PRO A 566 -8.36 0.68 13.52
CA PRO A 566 -8.68 -0.22 12.41
C PRO A 566 -8.20 -1.67 12.65
N TYR A 567 -7.34 -1.90 13.64
CA TYR A 567 -6.77 -3.19 14.05
C TYR A 567 -7.01 -3.48 15.54
N SER A 568 -6.81 -4.74 15.94
CA SER A 568 -6.94 -5.18 17.34
C SER A 568 -5.70 -4.89 18.18
N SER A 569 -4.51 -5.10 17.62
CA SER A 569 -3.21 -4.82 18.23
C SER A 569 -2.13 -4.67 17.13
N ARG A 570 -0.92 -4.26 17.50
CA ARG A 570 0.21 -4.17 16.58
C ARG A 570 1.52 -4.59 17.26
N SER A 571 2.45 -5.09 16.47
CA SER A 571 3.87 -5.18 16.79
C SER A 571 4.64 -4.09 16.04
N GLU A 572 5.97 -4.10 16.14
CA GLU A 572 6.81 -3.18 15.38
C GLU A 572 6.60 -3.28 13.87
N SER A 573 6.31 -4.45 13.30
CA SER A 573 6.21 -4.65 11.84
C SER A 573 4.87 -5.21 11.34
N THR A 574 3.94 -5.51 12.24
CA THR A 574 2.68 -6.19 11.88
C THR A 574 1.48 -5.61 12.62
N PHE A 575 0.41 -5.34 11.89
CA PHE A 575 -0.93 -5.07 12.45
C PHE A 575 -1.71 -6.38 12.55
N PHE A 576 -2.34 -6.63 13.70
CA PHE A 576 -3.10 -7.86 13.94
C PHE A 576 -4.61 -7.61 13.98
N GLY A 577 -5.37 -8.47 13.31
CA GLY A 577 -6.83 -8.36 13.23
C GLY A 577 -7.27 -7.03 12.64
N LEU A 578 -6.66 -6.65 11.51
CA LEU A 578 -7.04 -5.47 10.74
C LEU A 578 -8.39 -5.73 10.04
N ARG A 579 -9.26 -4.72 10.04
CA ARG A 579 -10.52 -4.76 9.29
C ARG A 579 -10.25 -4.64 7.79
N GLY A 580 -11.03 -5.37 6.99
CA GLY A 580 -10.94 -5.36 5.53
C GLY A 580 -10.93 -3.95 4.94
N ASN A 581 -9.99 -3.70 4.02
CA ASN A 581 -9.79 -2.42 3.33
C ASN A 581 -9.50 -1.21 4.24
N ALA A 582 -9.05 -1.42 5.48
CA ALA A 582 -8.63 -0.32 6.33
C ALA A 582 -7.27 0.25 5.87
N PRO A 583 -7.10 1.58 5.84
CA PRO A 583 -5.80 2.18 5.60
C PRO A 583 -4.86 1.89 6.78
N VAL A 584 -3.63 1.54 6.48
CA VAL A 584 -2.56 1.37 7.47
C VAL A 584 -1.32 2.12 7.03
N THR A 585 -0.59 2.66 8.00
CA THR A 585 0.61 3.46 7.74
C THR A 585 1.83 2.71 8.26
N PHE A 586 2.87 2.63 7.43
CA PHE A 586 4.17 2.10 7.79
C PHE A 586 5.23 3.17 7.60
N ARG A 587 6.12 3.32 8.58
CA ARG A 587 7.33 4.14 8.50
C ARG A 587 8.45 3.31 7.90
N VAL A 588 8.98 3.78 6.80
CA VAL A 588 10.14 3.20 6.12
C VAL A 588 11.35 3.99 6.54
N HIS A 589 12.36 3.26 7.00
CA HIS A 589 13.67 3.77 7.37
C HIS A 589 14.66 3.35 6.29
N ALA A 590 15.43 4.29 5.77
CA ALA A 590 16.41 4.03 4.72
C ALA A 590 17.71 4.81 4.96
N GLU A 591 18.84 4.22 4.61
CA GLU A 591 20.17 4.80 4.81
C GLU A 591 21.12 4.31 3.70
N ASN A 592 22.05 5.17 3.29
CA ASN A 592 23.11 4.83 2.35
C ASN A 592 24.50 4.87 3.02
N THR A 593 25.01 3.68 3.40
CA THR A 593 26.37 3.51 3.93
C THR A 593 27.33 2.83 2.96
N THR A 594 26.87 2.53 1.73
CA THR A 594 27.59 1.60 0.83
C THR A 594 27.84 2.15 -0.56
N VAL A 595 26.98 3.02 -1.09
CA VAL A 595 27.05 3.48 -2.48
C VAL A 595 27.51 4.93 -2.53
N LYS A 596 28.64 5.18 -3.19
CA LYS A 596 29.13 6.52 -3.53
C LYS A 596 29.25 6.63 -5.05
N PRO A 597 28.25 7.19 -5.75
CA PRO A 597 28.25 7.22 -7.20
C PRO A 597 29.06 8.43 -7.72
N PRO A 598 29.64 8.34 -8.93
CA PRO A 598 30.35 9.46 -9.57
C PRO A 598 29.42 10.47 -10.25
N SER A 599 28.11 10.24 -10.23
CA SER A 599 27.05 11.09 -10.78
C SER A 599 25.74 10.75 -10.06
N LEU A 600 24.70 11.59 -10.19
CA LEU A 600 23.37 11.30 -9.65
C LEU A 600 22.89 9.90 -10.04
N LEU A 601 22.45 9.13 -9.05
CA LEU A 601 22.03 7.74 -9.23
C LEU A 601 20.63 7.53 -8.65
N VAL A 602 19.70 7.02 -9.48
CA VAL A 602 18.34 6.71 -9.05
C VAL A 602 18.12 5.20 -9.06
N MET A 603 17.79 4.65 -7.90
CA MET A 603 17.42 3.24 -7.72
C MET A 603 16.00 3.08 -7.25
N ARG A 604 15.44 1.87 -7.39
CA ARG A 604 14.04 1.58 -7.09
C ARG A 604 13.89 0.30 -6.26
N ALA A 605 12.99 0.34 -5.28
CA ALA A 605 12.55 -0.85 -4.56
C ALA A 605 11.02 -0.88 -4.43
N LEU A 606 10.48 -2.07 -4.26
CA LEU A 606 9.06 -2.27 -3.96
C LEU A 606 8.89 -2.53 -2.47
N ILE A 607 7.91 -1.86 -1.89
CA ILE A 607 7.34 -2.21 -0.59
C ILE A 607 5.92 -2.66 -0.82
N ARG A 608 5.57 -3.83 -0.30
CA ARG A 608 4.27 -4.46 -0.50
C ARG A 608 3.65 -4.80 0.84
N VAL A 609 2.36 -4.52 1.00
CA VAL A 609 1.59 -5.08 2.10
C VAL A 609 1.11 -6.49 1.77
N GLU A 610 1.27 -7.37 2.74
CA GLU A 610 0.91 -8.77 2.63
C GLU A 610 0.48 -9.32 3.99
N THR A 611 -0.17 -10.48 3.99
CA THR A 611 -0.33 -11.24 5.23
C THR A 611 1.00 -11.87 5.63
N PRO A 612 1.20 -12.27 6.90
CA PRO A 612 2.39 -13.03 7.31
C PRO A 612 2.63 -14.33 6.53
N ALA A 613 1.62 -14.81 5.79
CA ALA A 613 1.70 -15.96 4.91
C ALA A 613 2.10 -15.61 3.45
N GLY A 614 2.40 -14.34 3.15
CA GLY A 614 2.77 -13.85 1.83
C GLY A 614 1.60 -13.61 0.88
N GLN A 615 0.36 -13.48 1.38
CA GLN A 615 -0.80 -13.16 0.53
C GLN A 615 -0.83 -11.68 0.21
N VAL A 616 -0.98 -11.32 -1.06
CA VAL A 616 -0.91 -9.94 -1.53
C VAL A 616 -2.19 -9.18 -1.16
N LEU A 617 -2.01 -7.97 -0.61
CA LEU A 617 -3.10 -7.09 -0.19
C LEU A 617 -3.05 -5.74 -0.92
N GLY A 618 -4.14 -4.97 -0.84
CA GLY A 618 -4.23 -3.55 -1.21
C GLY A 618 -4.32 -3.22 -2.70
N GLY A 619 -4.22 -4.21 -3.59
CA GLY A 619 -4.20 -4.02 -5.04
C GLY A 619 -3.04 -3.10 -5.43
N LYS A 620 -3.28 -2.21 -6.40
CA LYS A 620 -2.32 -1.15 -6.77
C LYS A 620 -1.90 -0.26 -5.59
N ASN A 621 -2.78 -0.08 -4.60
CA ASN A 621 -2.53 0.75 -3.42
C ASN A 621 -1.87 -0.03 -2.27
N GLY A 622 -1.63 -1.32 -2.47
CA GLY A 622 -0.90 -2.18 -1.55
C GLY A 622 0.59 -2.27 -1.85
N ILE A 623 1.03 -1.57 -2.90
CA ILE A 623 2.41 -1.58 -3.37
C ILE A 623 2.87 -0.13 -3.47
N LYS A 624 4.11 0.14 -3.06
CA LYS A 624 4.78 1.42 -3.24
C LYS A 624 6.11 1.16 -3.93
N LEU A 625 6.28 1.77 -5.10
CA LEU A 625 7.56 1.85 -5.79
C LEU A 625 8.29 3.06 -5.23
N VAL A 626 9.24 2.82 -4.32
CA VAL A 626 10.06 3.88 -3.72
C VAL A 626 11.31 4.09 -4.54
N TYR A 627 11.75 5.34 -4.60
CA TYR A 627 12.92 5.77 -5.36
C TYR A 627 14.00 6.20 -4.37
N PHE A 628 15.25 5.80 -4.61
CA PHE A 628 16.41 6.25 -3.86
C PHE A 628 17.26 7.11 -4.78
N VAL A 629 17.32 8.39 -4.47
CA VAL A 629 18.10 9.41 -5.16
C VAL A 629 19.40 9.55 -4.38
N ILE A 630 20.50 9.12 -4.99
CA ILE A 630 21.82 9.15 -4.38
C ILE A 630 22.64 10.17 -5.18
N PRO A 631 22.85 11.38 -4.64
CA PRO A 631 23.64 12.40 -5.32
C PRO A 631 25.11 12.00 -5.39
N GLN A 632 25.83 12.69 -6.27
CA GLN A 632 27.28 12.52 -6.44
C GLN A 632 28.06 13.07 -5.25
N TYR A 633 27.60 14.20 -4.72
CA TYR A 633 28.27 14.97 -3.69
C TYR A 633 27.81 14.55 -2.29
N ILE A 634 28.71 14.79 -1.34
CA ILE A 634 28.54 14.47 0.07
C ILE A 634 28.37 15.83 0.75
N PRO A 635 27.21 16.14 1.37
CA PRO A 635 27.13 17.26 2.28
C PRO A 635 28.23 17.10 3.30
N LYS A 636 29.12 18.09 3.46
CA LYS A 636 30.09 18.01 4.56
C LYS A 636 29.29 18.01 5.86
N ALA A 637 29.27 16.85 6.51
CA ALA A 637 28.78 16.75 7.87
C ALA A 637 29.72 17.58 8.76
N ASN A 638 29.23 18.74 9.22
CA ASN A 638 29.79 19.42 10.38
C ASN A 638 28.98 19.12 11.64
#